data_AF-A0A178E691-F1
#
_entry.id   AF-A0A178E691-F1
#
_cell.length_a   1.000
_cell.length_b   1.000
_cell.length_c   1.000
_cell.angle_alpha   90.00
_cell.angle_beta   90.00
_cell.angle_gamma   90.00
#
_symmetry.space_group_name_H-M   'P 1'
#
loop_
_entity.id
_entity.type
_entity.pdbx_description
1 polymer ?
#
loop_
_entity_poly.entity_id
_entity_poly.type
_entity_poly.pdbx_seq_one_letter_code
_entity_poly.pdbx_strand_id
1 'polypeptide(L)'
;MSLWSILASLVPLASLMQPVAADLRITANHHSFGGVNYPQLQFFTPEHRDNTIREIVDSGARVIRLFIRPDKQHPDPEGELGGFDKSLLDQFDDTLAAIHHISKGQVKVIIAPHDAHALRGTNDVPCDAYCQKIDGAFLDFYSNEEIRELYKTRLEVFFKHYPSKNFGGRPWGELSEVIMGVDLQNQPFTGIWPIPSGETWLCEIANHLKFTVGLDNANIAAISGGVSGAQTVDGIQNFPDSVFDCPAIDVIGIHGYFGKANDATAGTSWAQMFVPGNTLTSRAHGKQGKGKLLLVEEWAYVDTNFGVFYKKEAIFDQGNALNYRGIPWLYSHLTTLNEGRTSRVNILRTEYTSWTALKDILKRSYTARSNFNWNKYLPPPWSGRTGEKTSQGEWTLKKVGLSNVTEVTLNPYVLEQSDCTFGCEGHLCNAADGCEPDLICKNSVCQQNDESQPGQIGDRCDSKKICQAHLSCSRGQCQACVARPSIQPKEPRRKPSIPGHVPSEDPRRNKVVANDPNASCHTDDLLTLFTLAETKIASEMLPICLSPKGRSNPCENPTHCDANHYCSWGVCTPCTAKDACLGAVCRSNNKCKTGFCNSHGRCDYAGQKKIVSGHGASGAKRGKPIPGVPKGHERGPAKVRSEAMKINIPKEKVAETNRPMATA
;
A
#
# COMPACT_ATOMS: atom_id res chain seq x y z
N MET A 1 45.33 11.25 -42.74
CA MET A 1 44.34 11.28 -41.64
C MET A 1 43.18 10.40 -42.05
N SER A 2 43.00 9.28 -41.36
CA SER A 2 42.16 8.15 -41.80
C SER A 2 40.68 8.38 -41.51
N LEU A 3 39.81 8.07 -42.49
CA LEU A 3 38.34 8.14 -42.45
C LEU A 3 37.68 7.29 -41.35
N TRP A 4 38.45 6.54 -40.57
CA TRP A 4 37.93 5.65 -39.51
C TRP A 4 37.60 6.35 -38.19
N SER A 5 38.03 7.60 -37.99
CA SER A 5 37.76 8.33 -36.73
C SER A 5 36.43 9.09 -36.69
N ILE A 6 35.65 9.12 -37.78
CA ILE A 6 34.37 9.86 -37.85
C ILE A 6 33.15 8.94 -37.68
N LEU A 7 33.32 7.62 -37.77
CA LEU A 7 32.22 6.64 -37.65
C LEU A 7 32.03 6.05 -36.24
N ALA A 8 32.85 6.43 -35.26
CA ALA A 8 32.73 5.99 -33.87
C ALA A 8 31.85 6.89 -32.98
N SER A 9 31.29 7.99 -33.51
CA SER A 9 30.50 8.97 -32.76
C SER A 9 28.98 8.88 -33.02
N LEU A 10 28.49 7.86 -33.72
CA LEU A 10 27.07 7.68 -34.07
C LEU A 10 26.57 6.24 -33.84
N VAL A 11 26.83 5.69 -32.64
CA VAL A 11 26.13 4.51 -32.11
C VAL A 11 25.34 4.95 -30.87
N PRO A 12 24.05 4.59 -30.75
CA PRO A 12 23.00 5.56 -30.53
C PRO A 12 22.67 5.79 -29.04
N LEU A 13 22.38 7.05 -28.70
CA LEU A 13 21.64 7.50 -27.51
C LEU A 13 20.22 6.89 -27.36
N ALA A 14 19.87 5.88 -28.16
CA ALA A 14 18.55 5.24 -28.18
C ALA A 14 18.39 4.12 -27.13
N SER A 15 19.44 3.73 -26.41
CA SER A 15 19.36 2.72 -25.33
C SER A 15 19.03 3.29 -23.95
N LEU A 16 18.86 4.61 -23.80
CA LEU A 16 18.64 5.27 -22.50
C LEU A 16 17.22 5.75 -22.21
N MET A 17 16.26 5.52 -23.11
CA MET A 17 14.86 5.84 -22.82
C MET A 17 13.97 4.65 -23.15
N GLN A 18 13.81 3.76 -22.17
CA GLN A 18 12.67 2.85 -22.17
C GLN A 18 11.39 3.71 -22.21
N PRO A 19 10.47 3.48 -23.15
CA PRO A 19 9.19 4.15 -23.17
C PRO A 19 8.39 3.68 -21.95
N VAL A 20 8.36 4.50 -20.91
CA VAL A 20 7.42 4.32 -19.80
C VAL A 20 6.08 4.84 -20.29
N ALA A 21 5.23 3.94 -20.78
CA ALA A 21 3.81 4.24 -20.89
C ALA A 21 3.31 4.50 -19.46
N ALA A 22 2.60 5.59 -19.24
CA ALA A 22 1.91 5.80 -17.98
C ALA A 22 0.73 4.81 -17.99
N ASP A 23 0.97 3.64 -17.45
CA ASP A 23 -0.05 2.68 -17.08
C ASP A 23 -0.21 2.78 -15.56
N LEU A 24 -1.44 2.65 -15.04
CA LEU A 24 -1.64 2.46 -13.60
C LEU A 24 -0.97 1.16 -13.13
N ARG A 25 -0.67 0.26 -14.07
CA ARG A 25 0.09 -0.97 -13.85
C ARG A 25 1.58 -0.70 -13.65
N ILE A 26 2.16 -1.42 -12.71
CA ILE A 26 3.56 -1.29 -12.32
C ILE A 26 4.44 -1.97 -13.36
N THR A 27 5.21 -1.16 -14.09
CA THR A 27 6.16 -1.66 -15.10
C THR A 27 7.56 -1.90 -14.53
N ALA A 28 7.83 -1.41 -13.31
CA ALA A 28 9.11 -1.60 -12.65
C ALA A 28 9.38 -3.09 -12.36
N ASN A 29 10.65 -3.49 -12.52
CA ASN A 29 11.13 -4.84 -12.24
C ASN A 29 11.71 -4.92 -10.81
N HIS A 30 10.95 -4.45 -9.84
CA HIS A 30 11.29 -4.52 -8.42
C HIS A 30 10.31 -5.42 -7.70
N HIS A 31 10.79 -6.23 -6.75
CA HIS A 31 9.93 -7.06 -5.90
C HIS A 31 9.30 -6.19 -4.81
N SER A 32 7.99 -6.34 -4.64
CA SER A 32 7.29 -5.92 -3.42
C SER A 32 7.41 -7.00 -2.34
N PHE A 33 6.80 -6.73 -1.19
CA PHE A 33 6.69 -7.70 -0.12
C PHE A 33 5.53 -7.37 0.81
N GLY A 34 5.01 -8.40 1.45
CA GLY A 34 4.14 -8.33 2.62
C GLY A 34 4.88 -8.83 3.86
N GLY A 35 4.42 -8.38 5.01
CA GLY A 35 4.96 -8.77 6.30
C GLY A 35 3.95 -8.56 7.42
N VAL A 36 4.43 -8.64 8.65
CA VAL A 36 3.56 -8.69 9.83
C VAL A 36 4.18 -7.97 11.03
N ASN A 37 3.33 -7.37 11.85
CA ASN A 37 3.67 -6.87 13.17
C ASN A 37 3.36 -7.96 14.20
N TYR A 38 4.33 -8.28 15.07
CA TYR A 38 4.14 -9.23 16.16
C TYR A 38 4.80 -8.69 17.45
N PRO A 39 4.11 -7.82 18.22
CA PRO A 39 4.70 -7.14 19.36
C PRO A 39 5.24 -8.02 20.49
N GLN A 40 4.78 -9.27 20.58
CA GLN A 40 5.08 -10.20 21.69
C GLN A 40 5.96 -11.37 21.28
N LEU A 41 6.43 -11.43 20.03
CA LEU A 41 7.10 -12.62 19.49
C LEU A 41 8.32 -13.01 20.31
N GLN A 42 9.07 -12.01 20.78
CA GLN A 42 10.31 -12.20 21.52
C GLN A 42 10.15 -12.79 22.92
N PHE A 43 8.95 -12.68 23.52
CA PHE A 43 8.69 -13.13 24.89
C PHE A 43 8.14 -14.55 24.95
N PHE A 44 7.96 -15.20 23.80
CA PHE A 44 7.53 -16.59 23.75
C PHE A 44 8.64 -17.54 24.17
N THR A 45 8.25 -18.69 24.72
CA THR A 45 9.20 -19.79 24.93
C THR A 45 9.85 -20.16 23.59
N PRO A 46 11.12 -20.62 23.57
CA PRO A 46 11.84 -20.89 22.32
C PRO A 46 11.07 -21.79 21.36
N GLU A 47 10.45 -22.87 21.85
CA GLU A 47 9.63 -23.75 21.01
C GLU A 47 8.42 -23.04 20.40
N HIS A 48 7.68 -22.27 21.20
CA HIS A 48 6.49 -21.56 20.73
C HIS A 48 6.84 -20.42 19.76
N ARG A 49 7.91 -19.70 20.05
CA ARG A 49 8.48 -18.66 19.18
C ARG A 49 8.90 -19.25 17.84
N ASP A 50 9.66 -20.35 17.85
CA ASP A 50 10.18 -20.96 16.63
C ASP A 50 9.05 -21.55 15.78
N ASN A 51 8.05 -22.19 16.38
CA ASN A 51 6.84 -22.65 15.68
C ASN A 51 6.06 -21.50 15.04
N THR A 52 5.93 -20.39 15.77
CA THR A 52 5.31 -19.16 15.27
C THR A 52 6.09 -18.59 14.09
N ILE A 53 7.42 -18.49 14.20
CA ILE A 53 8.28 -18.00 13.12
C ILE A 53 8.16 -18.90 11.88
N ARG A 54 8.14 -20.22 12.04
CA ARG A 54 7.93 -21.16 10.90
C ARG A 54 6.64 -20.87 10.16
N GLU A 55 5.53 -20.71 10.88
CA GLU A 55 4.24 -20.40 10.24
C GLU A 55 4.25 -19.04 9.52
N ILE A 56 4.92 -18.03 10.09
CA ILE A 56 5.10 -16.72 9.44
C ILE A 56 5.96 -16.87 8.17
N VAL A 57 7.07 -17.60 8.22
CA VAL A 57 7.93 -17.84 7.05
C VAL A 57 7.15 -18.60 5.96
N ASP A 58 6.41 -19.64 6.32
CA ASP A 58 5.61 -20.47 5.40
C ASP A 58 4.42 -19.71 4.79
N SER A 59 4.02 -18.59 5.40
CA SER A 59 3.01 -17.70 4.84
C SER A 59 3.51 -16.86 3.66
N GLY A 60 4.83 -16.77 3.46
CA GLY A 60 5.43 -15.89 2.46
C GLY A 60 5.70 -14.47 2.96
N ALA A 61 5.50 -14.19 4.25
CA ALA A 61 5.94 -12.94 4.85
C ALA A 61 7.46 -12.77 4.67
N ARG A 62 7.89 -11.56 4.32
CA ARG A 62 9.33 -11.23 4.14
C ARG A 62 9.89 -10.35 5.24
N VAL A 63 9.03 -9.72 6.02
CA VAL A 63 9.40 -8.80 7.08
C VAL A 63 8.55 -9.05 8.32
N ILE A 64 9.20 -9.07 9.48
CA ILE A 64 8.56 -9.07 10.80
C ILE A 64 8.93 -7.77 11.51
N ARG A 65 7.96 -7.00 11.99
CA ARG A 65 8.22 -5.82 12.81
C ARG A 65 8.08 -6.16 14.29
N LEU A 66 9.15 -5.91 15.03
CA LEU A 66 9.29 -6.13 16.47
C LEU A 66 9.27 -4.79 17.21
N PHE A 67 8.81 -4.82 18.45
CA PHE A 67 8.61 -3.63 19.27
C PHE A 67 9.38 -3.79 20.58
N ILE A 68 10.24 -2.81 20.87
CA ILE A 68 10.87 -2.67 22.18
C ILE A 68 10.05 -1.65 22.96
N ARG A 69 9.15 -2.16 23.80
CA ARG A 69 8.23 -1.39 24.64
C ARG A 69 7.78 -2.25 25.83
N PRO A 70 7.31 -1.65 26.93
CA PRO A 70 6.70 -2.41 28.01
C PRO A 70 5.33 -2.96 27.60
N ASP A 71 4.88 -4.00 28.29
CA ASP A 71 3.51 -4.49 28.29
C ASP A 71 3.08 -4.92 29.71
N LYS A 72 1.89 -5.51 29.85
CA LYS A 72 1.34 -5.91 31.15
C LYS A 72 2.20 -6.94 31.90
N GLN A 73 2.96 -7.75 31.19
CA GLN A 73 3.69 -8.91 31.67
C GLN A 73 5.21 -8.74 31.59
N HIS A 74 5.70 -7.82 30.74
CA HIS A 74 7.12 -7.60 30.49
C HIS A 74 7.47 -6.12 30.64
N PRO A 75 8.50 -5.75 31.43
CA PRO A 75 8.95 -4.38 31.53
C PRO A 75 9.72 -3.95 30.26
N ASP A 76 9.93 -2.65 30.11
CA ASP A 76 10.85 -2.13 29.09
C ASP A 76 12.30 -2.52 29.46
N PRO A 77 13.17 -2.82 28.48
CA PRO A 77 14.60 -3.03 28.75
C PRO A 77 15.28 -1.85 29.44
N GLU A 78 14.76 -0.63 29.32
CA GLU A 78 15.17 0.54 30.09
C GLU A 78 14.13 0.82 31.18
N GLY A 79 14.16 0.03 32.26
CA GLY A 79 13.23 0.19 33.38
C GLY A 79 13.40 1.51 34.14
N GLU A 80 14.62 2.07 34.10
CA GLU A 80 14.98 3.40 34.58
C GLU A 80 15.89 4.08 33.56
N LEU A 81 15.85 5.41 33.46
CA LEU A 81 16.61 6.14 32.44
C LEU A 81 18.12 5.89 32.56
N GLY A 82 18.72 5.37 31.49
CA GLY A 82 20.13 4.97 31.46
C GLY A 82 20.45 3.60 32.08
N GLY A 83 19.48 2.93 32.69
CA GLY A 83 19.61 1.57 33.24
C GLY A 83 19.02 0.53 32.28
N PHE A 84 19.87 -0.32 31.70
CA PHE A 84 19.47 -1.27 30.67
C PHE A 84 19.57 -2.74 31.11
N ASP A 85 18.46 -3.46 31.06
CA ASP A 85 18.39 -4.89 31.31
C ASP A 85 18.83 -5.69 30.07
N LYS A 86 20.08 -6.15 30.12
CA LYS A 86 20.66 -6.99 29.07
C LYS A 86 19.88 -8.29 28.84
N SER A 87 19.25 -8.86 29.86
CA SER A 87 18.54 -10.14 29.73
C SER A 87 17.30 -10.02 28.84
N LEU A 88 16.66 -8.84 28.81
CA LEU A 88 15.56 -8.57 27.88
C LEU A 88 16.08 -8.38 26.46
N LEU A 89 17.20 -7.67 26.27
CA LEU A 89 17.86 -7.55 24.97
C LEU A 89 18.30 -8.91 24.42
N ASP A 90 18.77 -9.81 25.29
CA ASP A 90 19.09 -11.20 24.91
C ASP A 90 17.89 -11.98 24.35
N GLN A 91 16.66 -11.68 24.77
CA GLN A 91 15.45 -12.32 24.23
C GLN A 91 15.12 -11.80 22.82
N PHE A 92 15.29 -10.50 22.58
CA PHE A 92 15.21 -9.94 21.23
C PHE A 92 16.30 -10.53 20.34
N ASP A 93 17.54 -10.67 20.83
CA ASP A 93 18.65 -11.27 20.10
C ASP A 93 18.39 -12.73 19.71
N ASP A 94 17.85 -13.53 20.64
CA ASP A 94 17.43 -14.91 20.34
C ASP A 94 16.33 -14.97 19.28
N THR A 95 15.45 -13.97 19.26
CA THR A 95 14.37 -13.88 18.29
C THR A 95 14.89 -13.50 16.91
N LEU A 96 15.83 -12.55 16.83
CA LEU A 96 16.55 -12.23 15.59
C LEU A 96 17.28 -13.47 15.06
N ALA A 97 17.99 -14.20 15.92
CA ALA A 97 18.69 -15.42 15.55
C ALA A 97 17.74 -16.50 15.02
N ALA A 98 16.60 -16.71 15.70
CA ALA A 98 15.58 -17.66 15.27
C ALA A 98 14.97 -17.28 13.90
N ILE A 99 14.62 -16.00 13.69
CA ILE A 99 14.10 -15.51 12.40
C ILE A 99 15.12 -15.73 11.29
N HIS A 100 16.38 -15.35 11.50
CA HIS A 100 17.44 -15.51 10.52
C HIS A 100 17.68 -16.99 10.18
N HIS A 101 17.77 -17.86 11.19
CA HIS A 101 18.03 -19.28 11.02
C HIS A 101 16.87 -20.01 10.32
N ILE A 102 15.64 -19.85 10.82
CA ILE A 102 14.46 -20.53 10.30
C ILE A 102 14.15 -20.09 8.87
N SER A 103 14.28 -18.78 8.58
CA SER A 103 14.05 -18.25 7.24
C SER A 103 15.24 -18.41 6.28
N LYS A 104 16.40 -18.88 6.76
CA LYS A 104 17.67 -18.91 6.01
C LYS A 104 18.05 -17.54 5.44
N GLY A 105 17.85 -16.49 6.23
CA GLY A 105 18.11 -15.10 5.84
C GLY A 105 17.13 -14.51 4.82
N GLN A 106 16.02 -15.18 4.50
CA GLN A 106 15.04 -14.66 3.53
C GLN A 106 14.04 -13.68 4.15
N VAL A 107 13.83 -13.77 5.47
CA VAL A 107 12.98 -12.85 6.24
C VAL A 107 13.86 -11.92 7.06
N LYS A 108 13.53 -10.63 7.02
CA LYS A 108 14.21 -9.59 7.80
C LYS A 108 13.30 -8.97 8.85
N VAL A 109 13.88 -8.15 9.71
CA VAL A 109 13.23 -7.53 10.86
C VAL A 109 13.28 -6.02 10.77
N ILE A 110 12.16 -5.37 11.09
CA ILE A 110 12.14 -3.95 11.47
C ILE A 110 12.03 -3.89 12.98
N ILE A 111 12.82 -3.03 13.61
CA ILE A 111 12.79 -2.84 15.06
C ILE A 111 12.25 -1.43 15.36
N ALA A 112 11.14 -1.36 16.08
CA ALA A 112 10.68 -0.13 16.72
C ALA A 112 11.31 -0.05 18.12
N PRO A 113 12.33 0.81 18.35
CA PRO A 113 13.12 0.78 19.59
C PRO A 113 12.41 1.42 20.79
N HIS A 114 11.26 2.05 20.55
CA HIS A 114 10.42 2.70 21.54
C HIS A 114 9.01 2.92 20.97
N ASP A 115 8.00 3.03 21.82
CA ASP A 115 6.62 3.31 21.43
C ASP A 115 6.10 4.63 22.01
N ALA A 116 5.62 5.54 21.16
CA ALA A 116 5.12 6.83 21.63
C ALA A 116 3.89 6.72 22.54
N HIS A 117 3.15 5.60 22.50
CA HIS A 117 2.08 5.33 23.45
C HIS A 117 2.58 5.09 24.87
N ALA A 118 3.82 4.59 25.04
CA ALA A 118 4.45 4.39 26.34
C ALA A 118 4.69 5.71 27.08
N LEU A 119 4.91 6.82 26.36
CA LEU A 119 5.08 8.17 26.93
C LEU A 119 3.83 8.68 27.67
N ARG A 120 2.67 8.04 27.49
CA ARG A 120 1.39 8.45 28.09
C ARG A 120 0.63 7.33 28.77
N GLY A 121 1.11 6.08 28.71
CA GLY A 121 0.36 4.93 29.21
C GLY A 121 -0.94 4.68 28.42
N THR A 122 -0.91 4.77 27.08
CA THR A 122 -2.11 4.69 26.21
C THR A 122 -2.10 3.45 25.31
N ASN A 123 -3.22 3.13 24.67
CA ASN A 123 -3.32 2.03 23.68
C ASN A 123 -2.80 0.67 24.21
N ASP A 124 -3.15 0.36 25.47
CA ASP A 124 -2.69 -0.82 26.20
C ASP A 124 -1.17 -0.95 26.38
N VAL A 125 -0.42 0.15 26.21
CA VAL A 125 1.03 0.24 26.49
C VAL A 125 1.24 0.97 27.82
N PRO A 126 1.90 0.35 28.83
CA PRO A 126 2.18 1.01 30.11
C PRO A 126 3.10 2.24 30.01
N CYS A 127 3.03 3.10 31.03
CA CYS A 127 3.91 4.25 31.21
C CYS A 127 5.34 3.80 31.51
N ASP A 128 6.31 4.21 30.69
CA ASP A 128 7.73 3.85 30.81
C ASP A 128 8.57 4.90 31.58
N ALA A 129 9.89 4.70 31.62
CA ALA A 129 10.81 5.59 32.32
C ALA A 129 10.79 7.03 31.76
N TYR A 130 10.59 7.21 30.45
CA TYR A 130 10.45 8.52 29.83
C TYR A 130 9.14 9.19 30.24
N CYS A 131 8.03 8.46 30.21
CA CYS A 131 6.72 8.90 30.69
C CYS A 131 6.78 9.39 32.14
N GLN A 132 7.50 8.68 33.01
CA GLN A 132 7.69 9.09 34.41
C GLN A 132 8.53 10.37 34.53
N LYS A 133 9.61 10.50 33.74
CA LYS A 133 10.49 11.68 33.75
C LYS A 133 9.80 12.95 33.23
N ILE A 134 8.94 12.83 32.22
CA ILE A 134 8.23 13.98 31.65
C ILE A 134 6.97 14.37 32.42
N ASP A 135 6.51 13.56 33.38
CA ASP A 135 5.36 13.83 34.26
C ASP A 135 4.13 14.40 33.52
N GLY A 136 3.74 13.73 32.43
CA GLY A 136 2.60 14.11 31.60
C GLY A 136 2.87 15.22 30.58
N ALA A 137 4.05 15.83 30.55
CA ALA A 137 4.50 16.76 29.52
C ALA A 137 4.99 16.01 28.26
N PHE A 138 4.10 15.27 27.59
CA PHE A 138 4.41 14.42 26.43
C PHE A 138 5.32 15.07 25.36
N LEU A 139 5.11 16.36 25.08
CA LEU A 139 5.88 17.10 24.07
C LEU A 139 7.33 17.38 24.49
N ASP A 140 7.67 17.25 25.76
CA ASP A 140 9.03 17.44 26.26
C ASP A 140 9.94 16.30 25.78
N PHE A 141 9.41 15.10 25.54
CA PHE A 141 10.18 14.03 24.91
C PHE A 141 10.77 14.45 23.55
N TYR A 142 10.04 15.28 22.80
CA TYR A 142 10.46 15.72 21.47
C TYR A 142 11.22 17.04 21.48
N SER A 143 11.03 17.88 22.51
CA SER A 143 11.54 19.25 22.54
C SER A 143 12.68 19.49 23.53
N ASN A 144 12.75 18.72 24.62
CA ASN A 144 13.75 18.87 25.67
C ASN A 144 15.06 18.17 25.28
N GLU A 145 16.16 18.92 25.25
CA GLU A 145 17.48 18.42 24.84
C GLU A 145 18.01 17.29 25.75
N GLU A 146 17.83 17.37 27.07
CA GLU A 146 18.25 16.32 28.02
C GLU A 146 17.55 15.00 27.71
N ILE A 147 16.24 15.02 27.50
CA ILE A 147 15.46 13.81 27.22
C ILE A 147 15.83 13.22 25.85
N ARG A 148 16.11 14.07 24.88
CA ARG A 148 16.57 13.64 23.54
C ARG A 148 17.95 12.98 23.60
N GLU A 149 18.87 13.47 24.40
CA GLU A 149 20.18 12.83 24.61
C GLU A 149 20.05 11.49 25.35
N LEU A 150 19.13 11.37 26.31
CA LEU A 150 18.82 10.08 26.94
C LEU A 150 18.27 9.08 25.92
N TYR A 151 17.35 9.53 25.05
CA TYR A 151 16.84 8.67 23.98
C TYR A 151 17.93 8.27 22.98
N LYS A 152 18.83 9.19 22.59
CA LYS A 152 20.00 8.88 21.77
C LYS A 152 20.92 7.85 22.45
N THR A 153 21.10 7.95 23.76
CA THR A 153 21.86 6.97 24.57
C THR A 153 21.21 5.59 24.50
N ARG A 154 19.89 5.48 24.66
CA ARG A 154 19.15 4.21 24.46
C ARG A 154 19.43 3.60 23.08
N LEU A 155 19.36 4.41 22.03
CA LEU A 155 19.62 3.95 20.66
C LEU A 155 21.07 3.45 20.48
N GLU A 156 22.05 4.13 21.07
CA GLU A 156 23.44 3.66 21.06
C GLU A 156 23.62 2.36 21.85
N VAL A 157 22.99 2.25 23.01
CA VAL A 157 23.07 1.02 23.81
C VAL A 157 22.53 -0.16 23.02
N PHE A 158 21.35 -0.03 22.40
CA PHE A 158 20.74 -1.14 21.67
C PHE A 158 21.49 -1.50 20.38
N PHE A 159 21.89 -0.50 19.59
CA PHE A 159 22.36 -0.74 18.23
C PHE A 159 23.86 -0.63 18.04
N LYS A 160 24.59 -0.02 18.96
CA LYS A 160 26.05 0.20 18.85
C LYS A 160 26.85 -0.52 19.92
N HIS A 161 26.32 -0.64 21.14
CA HIS A 161 27.08 -1.16 22.28
C HIS A 161 26.65 -2.53 22.75
N TYR A 162 25.40 -2.94 22.54
CA TYR A 162 24.93 -4.28 22.90
C TYR A 162 25.67 -5.34 22.07
N PRO A 163 26.46 -6.22 22.70
CA PRO A 163 27.20 -7.25 21.99
C PRO A 163 26.29 -8.47 21.78
N SER A 164 25.84 -8.69 20.55
CA SER A 164 24.95 -9.81 20.24
C SER A 164 25.57 -11.14 20.65
N LYS A 165 24.83 -11.93 21.45
CA LYS A 165 25.27 -13.27 21.83
C LYS A 165 25.16 -14.28 20.69
N ASN A 166 24.23 -14.07 19.74
CA ASN A 166 24.00 -15.00 18.63
C ASN A 166 24.74 -14.61 17.34
N PHE A 167 25.29 -13.39 17.24
CA PHE A 167 25.95 -12.90 16.02
C PHE A 167 27.44 -12.56 16.21
N GLY A 168 28.11 -13.28 17.12
CA GLY A 168 29.55 -13.20 17.31
C GLY A 168 30.03 -11.93 18.01
N GLY A 169 29.20 -11.35 18.88
CA GLY A 169 29.49 -10.10 19.59
C GLY A 169 29.29 -8.84 18.76
N ARG A 170 28.93 -8.95 17.48
CA ARG A 170 28.64 -7.78 16.64
C ARG A 170 27.43 -7.00 17.18
N PRO A 171 27.46 -5.66 17.11
CA PRO A 171 26.33 -4.85 17.52
C PRO A 171 25.17 -4.97 16.53
N TRP A 172 23.93 -4.77 16.99
CA TRP A 172 22.75 -4.89 16.13
C TRP A 172 22.77 -3.96 14.92
N GLY A 173 23.38 -2.77 15.05
CA GLY A 173 23.55 -1.81 13.95
C GLY A 173 24.39 -2.33 12.78
N GLU A 174 25.06 -3.48 12.91
CA GLU A 174 25.82 -4.15 11.85
C GLU A 174 25.10 -5.37 11.24
N LEU A 175 23.97 -5.80 11.82
CA LEU A 175 23.32 -7.09 11.48
C LEU A 175 22.37 -7.01 10.29
N SER A 176 22.85 -6.49 9.17
CA SER A 176 22.08 -6.32 7.94
C SER A 176 21.54 -7.63 7.35
N GLU A 177 22.13 -8.77 7.71
CA GLU A 177 21.64 -10.10 7.34
C GLU A 177 20.25 -10.42 7.90
N VAL A 178 19.84 -9.77 8.99
CA VAL A 178 18.54 -10.00 9.65
C VAL A 178 17.76 -8.72 9.89
N ILE A 179 18.40 -7.57 10.07
CA ILE A 179 17.71 -6.29 10.30
C ILE A 179 17.59 -5.55 8.95
N MET A 180 16.36 -5.22 8.57
CA MET A 180 16.04 -4.40 7.39
C MET A 180 16.14 -2.92 7.73
N GLY A 181 15.63 -2.53 8.90
CA GLY A 181 15.52 -1.14 9.31
C GLY A 181 15.18 -0.96 10.77
N VAL A 182 15.33 0.28 11.23
CA VAL A 182 15.03 0.73 12.59
C VAL A 182 14.10 1.93 12.48
N ASP A 183 12.96 1.87 13.17
CA ASP A 183 12.09 3.03 13.28
C ASP A 183 12.71 4.08 14.18
N LEU A 184 12.43 5.36 13.91
CA LEU A 184 12.80 6.43 14.85
C LEU A 184 12.11 6.22 16.20
N GLN A 185 10.84 5.78 16.16
CA GLN A 185 9.95 5.42 17.26
C GLN A 185 8.66 4.85 16.61
N ASN A 186 7.89 4.01 17.29
CA ASN A 186 6.53 3.71 16.85
C ASN A 186 5.60 4.91 17.10
N GLN A 187 4.94 5.40 16.05
CA GLN A 187 4.01 6.52 16.01
C GLN A 187 4.50 7.81 16.69
N PRO A 188 5.68 8.35 16.32
CA PRO A 188 6.17 9.59 16.93
C PRO A 188 5.14 10.70 16.73
N PHE A 189 4.93 11.50 17.77
CA PHE A 189 3.87 12.52 17.82
C PHE A 189 2.43 11.98 17.72
N THR A 190 2.16 10.72 18.09
CA THR A 190 0.81 10.12 18.06
C THR A 190 -0.27 11.06 18.63
N GLY A 191 -1.32 11.31 17.83
CA GLY A 191 -2.44 12.18 18.21
C GLY A 191 -2.15 13.68 18.13
N ILE A 192 -0.97 14.08 17.65
CA ILE A 192 -0.58 15.48 17.45
C ILE A 192 -0.48 15.77 15.95
N TRP A 193 -1.38 16.63 15.48
CA TRP A 193 -1.41 17.10 14.10
C TRP A 193 -2.02 18.51 14.01
N PRO A 194 -1.45 19.44 13.22
CA PRO A 194 -0.18 19.36 12.49
C PRO A 194 1.03 19.34 13.43
N ILE A 195 2.11 18.70 13.00
CA ILE A 195 3.40 18.84 13.68
C ILE A 195 3.90 20.28 13.50
N PRO A 196 4.38 20.96 14.56
CA PRO A 196 4.87 22.34 14.47
C PRO A 196 5.93 22.51 13.38
N SER A 197 5.81 23.56 12.55
CA SER A 197 6.81 23.87 11.52
C SER A 197 8.16 24.18 12.18
N GLY A 198 9.24 23.54 11.70
CA GLY A 198 10.57 23.67 12.29
C GLY A 198 10.89 22.63 13.37
N GLU A 199 10.02 21.64 13.56
CA GLU A 199 10.33 20.46 14.36
C GLU A 199 11.55 19.71 13.76
N THR A 200 12.56 19.46 14.60
CA THR A 200 13.84 18.87 14.19
C THR A 200 14.08 17.46 14.74
N TRP A 201 13.27 16.99 15.68
CA TRP A 201 13.43 15.70 16.35
C TRP A 201 13.47 14.54 15.37
N LEU A 202 12.54 14.49 14.40
CA LEU A 202 12.53 13.42 13.39
C LEU A 202 13.87 13.33 12.64
N CYS A 203 14.39 14.47 12.17
CA CYS A 203 15.64 14.45 11.42
C CYS A 203 16.87 14.28 12.30
N GLU A 204 16.87 14.81 13.52
CA GLU A 204 17.98 14.64 14.45
C GLU A 204 18.14 13.18 14.89
N ILE A 205 17.06 12.49 15.25
CA ILE A 205 17.10 11.06 15.59
C ILE A 205 17.47 10.22 14.37
N ALA A 206 16.95 10.55 13.19
CA ALA A 206 17.35 9.87 11.96
C ALA A 206 18.85 10.04 11.68
N ASN A 207 19.41 11.25 11.79
CA ASN A 207 20.84 11.51 11.62
C ASN A 207 21.67 10.74 12.65
N HIS A 208 21.22 10.69 13.91
CA HIS A 208 21.90 9.95 14.97
C HIS A 208 21.97 8.46 14.68
N LEU A 209 20.84 7.85 14.34
CA LEU A 209 20.79 6.45 13.91
C LEU A 209 21.67 6.22 12.67
N LYS A 210 21.59 7.12 11.69
CA LYS A 210 22.26 6.90 10.41
C LYS A 210 23.77 7.01 10.54
N PHE A 211 24.27 8.08 11.15
CA PHE A 211 25.68 8.45 11.11
C PHE A 211 26.43 8.24 12.42
N THR A 212 25.76 8.31 13.58
CA THR A 212 26.42 8.09 14.89
C THR A 212 26.38 6.62 15.30
N VAL A 213 25.22 5.99 15.16
CA VAL A 213 25.05 4.53 15.35
C VAL A 213 25.65 3.77 14.18
N GLY A 214 25.58 4.32 12.95
CA GLY A 214 26.26 3.79 11.77
C GLY A 214 25.41 2.82 10.93
N LEU A 215 24.08 2.95 10.95
CA LEU A 215 23.19 2.10 10.14
C LEU A 215 23.44 2.23 8.62
N ASP A 216 24.01 3.34 8.16
CA ASP A 216 24.35 3.53 6.75
C ASP A 216 25.45 2.58 6.26
N ASN A 217 26.46 2.32 7.10
CA ASN A 217 27.58 1.43 6.82
C ASN A 217 27.12 -0.03 6.64
N ALA A 218 26.04 -0.41 7.31
CA ALA A 218 25.48 -1.76 7.25
C ALA A 218 24.33 -1.91 6.23
N ASN A 219 23.93 -0.86 5.50
CA ASN A 219 22.71 -0.88 4.69
C ASN A 219 21.46 -1.25 5.51
N ILE A 220 21.31 -0.67 6.71
CA ILE A 220 20.07 -0.74 7.50
C ILE A 220 19.33 0.58 7.32
N ALA A 221 18.02 0.51 7.08
CA ALA A 221 17.18 1.69 6.85
C ALA A 221 16.84 2.42 8.16
N ALA A 222 16.81 3.76 8.12
CA ALA A 222 16.10 4.55 9.12
C ALA A 222 14.67 4.83 8.63
N ILE A 223 13.67 4.47 9.44
CA ILE A 223 12.25 4.46 9.07
C ILE A 223 11.47 5.43 9.97
N SER A 224 10.55 6.22 9.40
CA SER A 224 9.85 7.27 10.16
C SER A 224 8.88 6.77 11.23
N GLY A 225 8.37 5.53 11.14
CA GLY A 225 7.56 4.91 12.19
C GLY A 225 6.11 5.39 12.30
N GLY A 226 5.45 5.82 11.21
CA GLY A 226 4.01 6.14 11.25
C GLY A 226 3.67 7.45 11.97
N VAL A 227 4.34 8.54 11.58
CA VAL A 227 4.29 9.86 12.25
C VAL A 227 2.86 10.37 12.50
N SER A 228 2.57 10.84 13.70
CA SER A 228 1.26 11.35 14.15
C SER A 228 0.13 10.32 14.28
N GLY A 229 0.33 9.07 13.88
CA GLY A 229 -0.65 7.99 13.99
C GLY A 229 -1.34 7.63 12.68
N ALA A 230 -2.60 7.22 12.72
CA ALA A 230 -3.31 6.71 11.55
C ALA A 230 -3.59 7.79 10.48
N GLN A 231 -3.24 7.45 9.25
CA GLN A 231 -3.46 8.25 8.05
C GLN A 231 -4.90 8.15 7.56
N THR A 232 -5.48 9.28 7.15
CA THR A 232 -6.74 9.33 6.41
C THR A 232 -6.47 9.48 4.92
N VAL A 233 -7.43 9.14 4.04
CA VAL A 233 -7.25 9.21 2.58
C VAL A 233 -6.77 10.59 2.12
N ASP A 234 -7.42 11.66 2.57
CA ASP A 234 -7.06 13.06 2.25
C ASP A 234 -6.13 13.71 3.29
N GLY A 235 -5.66 12.92 4.24
CA GLY A 235 -4.82 13.41 5.32
C GLY A 235 -3.37 13.64 4.88
N ILE A 236 -2.57 14.24 5.75
CA ILE A 236 -1.10 14.32 5.58
C ILE A 236 -0.35 14.05 6.90
N GLN A 237 -0.98 13.33 7.83
CA GLN A 237 -0.49 13.05 9.18
C GLN A 237 0.90 12.41 9.17
N ASN A 238 1.09 11.35 8.36
CA ASN A 238 2.37 10.65 8.24
C ASN A 238 3.39 11.38 7.34
N PHE A 239 3.01 12.52 6.76
CA PHE A 239 3.73 13.16 5.66
C PHE A 239 4.17 14.62 5.95
N PRO A 240 4.69 14.95 7.15
CA PRO A 240 5.25 16.28 7.37
C PRO A 240 6.48 16.50 6.47
N ASP A 241 6.77 17.77 6.15
CA ASP A 241 7.90 18.13 5.29
C ASP A 241 9.24 17.60 5.82
N SER A 242 9.42 17.55 7.14
CA SER A 242 10.62 17.04 7.81
C SER A 242 10.95 15.59 7.44
N VAL A 243 9.94 14.74 7.16
CA VAL A 243 10.16 13.35 6.73
C VAL A 243 10.68 13.27 5.30
N PHE A 244 10.22 14.15 4.41
CA PHE A 244 10.69 14.17 3.01
C PHE A 244 12.05 14.85 2.87
N ASP A 245 12.26 15.94 3.60
CA ASP A 245 13.42 16.79 3.45
C ASP A 245 14.66 16.24 4.18
N CYS A 246 14.48 15.45 5.23
CA CYS A 246 15.60 14.89 6.00
C CYS A 246 16.36 13.82 5.23
N PRO A 247 17.64 14.01 4.84
CA PRO A 247 18.38 13.03 4.05
C PRO A 247 18.60 11.69 4.76
N ALA A 248 18.62 11.68 6.09
CA ALA A 248 18.89 10.48 6.89
C ALA A 248 17.71 9.50 6.98
N ILE A 249 16.48 9.94 6.69
CA ILE A 249 15.31 9.04 6.61
C ILE A 249 15.33 8.31 5.27
N ASP A 250 15.32 6.99 5.27
CA ASP A 250 15.30 6.18 4.04
C ASP A 250 13.87 5.80 3.62
N VAL A 251 13.05 5.46 4.62
CA VAL A 251 11.71 4.91 4.43
C VAL A 251 10.71 5.76 5.20
N ILE A 252 9.61 6.10 4.53
CA ILE A 252 8.43 6.68 5.18
C ILE A 252 7.50 5.54 5.55
N GLY A 253 7.37 5.32 6.85
CA GLY A 253 6.41 4.40 7.46
C GLY A 253 5.02 5.03 7.53
N ILE A 254 4.02 4.28 7.08
CA ILE A 254 2.62 4.72 6.94
C ILE A 254 1.72 3.80 7.74
N HIS A 255 0.88 4.37 8.59
CA HIS A 255 -0.13 3.65 9.35
C HIS A 255 -1.51 4.01 8.83
N GLY A 256 -2.40 3.05 8.63
CA GLY A 256 -3.78 3.34 8.23
C GLY A 256 -4.72 2.19 8.57
N TYR A 257 -5.94 2.53 9.00
CA TYR A 257 -6.92 1.56 9.48
C TYR A 257 -8.24 1.82 8.77
N PHE A 258 -8.46 1.14 7.65
CA PHE A 258 -9.64 1.34 6.81
C PHE A 258 -10.59 0.14 6.91
N GLY A 259 -11.87 0.43 7.12
CA GLY A 259 -12.95 -0.56 7.16
C GLY A 259 -13.80 -0.52 5.89
N LYS A 260 -14.61 -1.58 5.70
CA LYS A 260 -15.63 -1.63 4.65
C LYS A 260 -16.73 -0.59 4.91
N ALA A 261 -17.19 0.08 3.86
CA ALA A 261 -18.34 0.98 3.85
C ALA A 261 -19.39 0.49 2.85
N ASN A 262 -20.53 1.18 2.75
CA ASN A 262 -21.60 0.82 1.80
C ASN A 262 -21.15 0.99 0.34
N ASP A 263 -20.34 2.01 0.10
CA ASP A 263 -19.84 2.47 -1.19
C ASP A 263 -18.32 2.23 -1.34
N ALA A 264 -17.72 1.45 -0.43
CA ALA A 264 -16.29 1.17 -0.46
C ALA A 264 -15.91 -0.18 0.14
N THR A 265 -14.97 -0.86 -0.49
CA THR A 265 -14.24 -1.98 0.13
C THR A 265 -13.25 -1.45 1.17
N ALA A 266 -12.75 -2.33 2.05
CA ALA A 266 -11.68 -1.93 2.96
C ALA A 266 -10.39 -1.52 2.22
N GLY A 267 -10.17 -2.01 1.00
CA GLY A 267 -9.01 -1.68 0.16
C GLY A 267 -9.11 -0.38 -0.63
N THR A 268 -10.32 0.19 -0.78
CA THR A 268 -10.58 1.36 -1.63
C THR A 268 -9.74 2.57 -1.22
N SER A 269 -9.63 2.84 0.09
CA SER A 269 -8.82 3.94 0.64
C SER A 269 -7.33 3.83 0.27
N TRP A 270 -6.77 2.62 0.32
CA TRP A 270 -5.38 2.37 -0.10
C TRP A 270 -5.20 2.58 -1.60
N ALA A 271 -6.16 2.10 -2.39
CA ALA A 271 -6.15 2.27 -3.83
C ALA A 271 -6.19 3.75 -4.22
N GLN A 272 -7.01 4.56 -3.56
CA GLN A 272 -7.12 6.00 -3.78
C GLN A 272 -5.88 6.77 -3.32
N MET A 273 -5.34 6.44 -2.14
CA MET A 273 -4.15 7.10 -1.60
C MET A 273 -2.93 6.93 -2.52
N PHE A 274 -2.72 5.72 -3.03
CA PHE A 274 -1.55 5.38 -3.86
C PHE A 274 -1.83 5.30 -5.35
N VAL A 275 -2.82 6.06 -5.86
CA VAL A 275 -2.98 6.21 -7.31
C VAL A 275 -1.62 6.61 -7.91
N PRO A 276 -1.06 5.83 -8.85
CA PRO A 276 0.21 6.14 -9.49
C PRO A 276 0.23 7.57 -10.04
N GLY A 277 1.29 8.30 -9.72
CA GLY A 277 1.41 9.71 -10.07
C GLY A 277 0.84 10.68 -9.01
N ASN A 278 -0.01 10.23 -8.08
CA ASN A 278 -0.49 11.06 -6.97
C ASN A 278 0.70 11.69 -6.21
N THR A 279 0.44 12.83 -5.58
CA THR A 279 1.40 13.63 -4.82
C THR A 279 2.33 12.78 -3.97
N LEU A 280 1.85 11.74 -3.28
CA LEU A 280 2.65 10.98 -2.33
C LEU A 280 3.76 10.13 -2.97
N THR A 281 3.44 9.17 -3.84
CA THR A 281 4.44 8.31 -4.52
C THR A 281 5.39 9.16 -5.37
N SER A 282 4.86 10.17 -6.06
CA SER A 282 5.66 11.10 -6.88
C SER A 282 6.59 11.98 -6.03
N ARG A 283 6.11 12.47 -4.87
CA ARG A 283 6.92 13.23 -3.91
C ARG A 283 7.99 12.35 -3.29
N ALA A 284 7.66 11.10 -2.96
CA ALA A 284 8.61 10.13 -2.45
C ALA A 284 9.75 9.92 -3.44
N HIS A 285 9.51 9.74 -4.74
CA HIS A 285 10.58 9.61 -5.75
C HIS A 285 11.52 10.85 -5.85
N GLY A 286 11.11 12.01 -5.34
CA GLY A 286 11.92 13.24 -5.35
C GLY A 286 12.17 13.81 -6.76
N LYS A 287 12.90 14.92 -6.86
CA LYS A 287 13.19 15.58 -8.16
C LYS A 287 14.17 14.81 -9.05
N GLN A 288 15.05 14.00 -8.46
CA GLN A 288 16.14 13.29 -9.15
C GLN A 288 16.05 11.75 -9.07
N GLY A 289 14.94 11.18 -8.58
CA GLY A 289 14.84 9.73 -8.40
C GLY A 289 15.65 9.18 -7.21
N LYS A 290 16.32 10.04 -6.43
CA LYS A 290 16.97 9.73 -5.14
C LYS A 290 15.98 9.86 -3.97
N GLY A 291 14.80 9.31 -4.18
CA GLY A 291 13.63 9.49 -3.34
C GLY A 291 13.65 8.69 -2.03
N LYS A 292 12.60 8.88 -1.22
CA LYS A 292 12.25 8.02 -0.10
C LYS A 292 11.55 6.76 -0.59
N LEU A 293 11.69 5.67 0.15
CA LEU A 293 10.87 4.47 0.01
C LEU A 293 9.56 4.66 0.81
N LEU A 294 8.47 4.02 0.39
CA LEU A 294 7.19 4.04 1.11
C LEU A 294 6.84 2.62 1.58
N LEU A 295 6.44 2.50 2.85
CA LEU A 295 6.03 1.23 3.47
C LEU A 295 4.75 1.49 4.28
N VAL A 296 3.68 0.73 4.00
CA VAL A 296 2.53 0.68 4.92
C VAL A 296 2.86 -0.28 6.04
N GLU A 297 3.51 0.21 7.08
CA GLU A 297 4.06 -0.62 8.16
C GLU A 297 3.01 -1.00 9.22
N GLU A 298 1.83 -0.37 9.22
CA GLU A 298 0.67 -0.85 9.97
C GLU A 298 -0.64 -0.65 9.19
N TRP A 299 -1.36 -1.76 8.96
CA TRP A 299 -2.77 -1.75 8.61
C TRP A 299 -3.48 -2.96 9.21
N ALA A 300 -4.80 -2.90 9.38
CA ALA A 300 -5.54 -3.97 10.02
C ALA A 300 -6.99 -4.08 9.57
N TYR A 301 -7.62 -5.20 9.89
CA TYR A 301 -9.08 -5.28 9.92
C TYR A 301 -9.66 -4.25 10.90
N VAL A 302 -10.69 -3.53 10.45
CA VAL A 302 -11.51 -2.63 11.26
C VAL A 302 -12.91 -3.20 11.33
N ASP A 303 -13.43 -3.38 12.54
CA ASP A 303 -14.79 -3.87 12.74
C ASP A 303 -15.82 -2.79 12.40
N THR A 304 -16.80 -3.16 11.58
CA THR A 304 -17.84 -2.25 11.07
C THR A 304 -19.23 -2.83 11.32
N ASN A 305 -20.27 -2.10 10.93
CA ASN A 305 -21.66 -2.57 10.98
C ASN A 305 -21.94 -3.81 10.10
N PHE A 306 -21.07 -4.11 9.14
CA PHE A 306 -21.15 -5.34 8.32
C PHE A 306 -20.82 -6.60 9.12
N GLY A 307 -20.10 -6.46 10.24
CA GLY A 307 -19.77 -7.55 11.15
C GLY A 307 -18.60 -8.44 10.69
N VAL A 308 -18.24 -9.39 11.57
CA VAL A 308 -17.00 -10.18 11.47
C VAL A 308 -16.94 -11.15 10.29
N PHE A 309 -18.07 -11.46 9.65
CA PHE A 309 -18.12 -12.35 8.49
C PHE A 309 -17.31 -11.78 7.31
N TYR A 310 -17.23 -10.44 7.21
CA TYR A 310 -16.48 -9.72 6.18
C TYR A 310 -14.98 -9.58 6.50
N LYS A 311 -14.50 -10.12 7.63
CA LYS A 311 -13.11 -9.95 8.03
C LYS A 311 -12.12 -10.50 7.00
N LYS A 312 -12.40 -11.68 6.43
CA LYS A 312 -11.54 -12.27 5.39
C LYS A 312 -11.53 -11.42 4.12
N GLU A 313 -12.71 -10.99 3.68
CA GLU A 313 -12.87 -10.07 2.55
C GLU A 313 -12.05 -8.80 2.75
N ALA A 314 -12.24 -8.12 3.88
CA ALA A 314 -11.59 -6.85 4.20
C ALA A 314 -10.06 -6.96 4.32
N ILE A 315 -9.54 -8.07 4.88
CA ILE A 315 -8.09 -8.31 4.91
C ILE A 315 -7.55 -8.51 3.50
N PHE A 316 -8.22 -9.31 2.68
CA PHE A 316 -7.79 -9.54 1.31
C PHE A 316 -7.82 -8.24 0.50
N ASP A 317 -8.91 -7.46 0.56
CA ASP A 317 -9.06 -6.22 -0.22
C ASP A 317 -7.94 -5.22 0.08
N GLN A 318 -7.61 -5.02 1.35
CA GLN A 318 -6.53 -4.10 1.75
C GLN A 318 -5.17 -4.54 1.22
N GLY A 319 -4.78 -5.79 1.45
CA GLY A 319 -3.49 -6.30 0.96
C GLY A 319 -3.44 -6.36 -0.58
N ASN A 320 -4.56 -6.64 -1.24
CA ASN A 320 -4.67 -6.67 -2.70
C ASN A 320 -4.54 -5.27 -3.31
N ALA A 321 -5.17 -4.26 -2.72
CA ALA A 321 -4.98 -2.87 -3.12
C ALA A 321 -3.51 -2.44 -2.99
N LEU A 322 -2.85 -2.77 -1.89
CA LEU A 322 -1.43 -2.43 -1.67
C LEU A 322 -0.49 -3.18 -2.62
N ASN A 323 -0.72 -4.48 -2.86
CA ASN A 323 0.01 -5.26 -3.86
C ASN A 323 -0.18 -4.68 -5.27
N TYR A 324 -1.41 -4.32 -5.63
CA TYR A 324 -1.74 -3.73 -6.93
C TYR A 324 -1.07 -2.36 -7.12
N ARG A 325 -0.99 -1.55 -6.05
CA ARG A 325 -0.28 -0.27 -6.03
C ARG A 325 1.23 -0.39 -5.80
N GLY A 326 1.73 -1.60 -5.55
CA GLY A 326 3.16 -1.89 -5.39
C GLY A 326 3.80 -1.22 -4.20
N ILE A 327 3.00 -1.03 -3.16
CA ILE A 327 3.43 -0.52 -1.88
C ILE A 327 3.61 -1.73 -0.97
N PRO A 328 4.84 -2.00 -0.48
CA PRO A 328 5.02 -3.02 0.52
C PRO A 328 4.25 -2.70 1.79
N TRP A 329 3.91 -3.73 2.56
CA TRP A 329 2.99 -3.57 3.67
C TRP A 329 3.21 -4.58 4.80
N LEU A 330 2.82 -4.21 6.03
CA LEU A 330 2.83 -5.08 7.20
C LEU A 330 1.46 -5.05 7.90
N TYR A 331 0.90 -6.23 8.15
CA TYR A 331 -0.38 -6.36 8.87
C TYR A 331 -0.21 -6.18 10.39
N SER A 332 -1.13 -5.48 11.06
CA SER A 332 -1.14 -5.22 12.50
C SER A 332 -2.37 -5.85 13.18
N HIS A 333 -2.26 -6.73 14.17
CA HIS A 333 -1.09 -7.49 14.61
C HIS A 333 -1.44 -8.97 14.75
N LEU A 334 -0.45 -9.83 14.52
CA LEU A 334 -0.59 -11.26 14.76
C LEU A 334 -0.66 -11.57 16.24
N THR A 335 -1.31 -12.67 16.58
CA THR A 335 -1.44 -13.15 17.95
C THR A 335 -1.63 -14.67 17.99
N THR A 336 -1.58 -15.24 19.20
CA THR A 336 -2.08 -16.58 19.50
C THR A 336 -3.42 -16.56 20.25
N LEU A 337 -3.93 -15.37 20.58
CA LEU A 337 -5.21 -15.16 21.23
C LEU A 337 -6.40 -15.30 20.26
N ASN A 338 -7.61 -15.33 20.80
CA ASN A 338 -8.82 -15.31 19.98
C ASN A 338 -8.95 -13.96 19.24
N GLU A 339 -9.37 -14.03 17.98
CA GLU A 339 -9.59 -12.87 17.13
C GLU A 339 -10.82 -12.04 17.54
N GLY A 340 -11.94 -12.70 17.85
CA GLY A 340 -13.22 -12.03 18.11
C GLY A 340 -13.58 -10.96 17.07
N ARG A 341 -14.06 -9.81 17.54
CA ARG A 341 -14.33 -8.60 16.72
C ARG A 341 -13.10 -7.70 16.55
N THR A 342 -11.90 -8.17 16.91
CA THR A 342 -10.69 -7.34 16.91
C THR A 342 -9.92 -7.45 15.60
N SER A 343 -8.96 -6.56 15.41
CA SER A 343 -7.97 -6.59 14.31
C SER A 343 -7.04 -7.80 14.35
N ARG A 344 -6.98 -8.53 15.47
CA ARG A 344 -6.03 -9.63 15.69
C ARG A 344 -6.23 -10.76 14.69
N VAL A 345 -5.13 -11.35 14.21
CA VAL A 345 -5.14 -12.56 13.38
C VAL A 345 -4.41 -13.67 14.11
N ASN A 346 -5.07 -14.81 14.29
CA ASN A 346 -4.48 -15.97 14.97
C ASN A 346 -3.88 -16.94 13.95
N ILE A 347 -2.56 -17.04 13.96
CA ILE A 347 -1.81 -17.79 12.95
C ILE A 347 -1.74 -19.31 13.23
N LEU A 348 -1.95 -19.74 14.48
CA LEU A 348 -1.83 -21.15 14.87
C LEU A 348 -3.14 -21.93 14.76
N ARG A 349 -4.22 -21.28 14.30
CA ARG A 349 -5.55 -21.89 14.14
C ARG A 349 -6.05 -21.72 12.71
N THR A 350 -5.44 -22.42 11.77
CA THR A 350 -5.63 -22.25 10.31
C THR A 350 -7.05 -22.52 9.79
N GLU A 351 -7.87 -23.30 10.49
CA GLU A 351 -9.12 -23.84 9.95
C GLU A 351 -10.33 -22.89 10.07
N TYR A 352 -10.27 -21.87 10.94
CA TYR A 352 -11.43 -21.00 11.25
C TYR A 352 -11.10 -19.51 11.32
N THR A 353 -9.89 -19.11 10.92
CA THR A 353 -9.37 -17.77 11.18
C THR A 353 -9.23 -16.94 9.92
N SER A 354 -9.15 -15.63 10.12
CA SER A 354 -8.85 -14.68 9.06
C SER A 354 -7.41 -14.82 8.53
N TRP A 355 -6.60 -15.67 9.18
CA TRP A 355 -5.26 -16.08 8.73
C TRP A 355 -5.24 -16.68 7.33
N THR A 356 -6.28 -17.39 6.89
CA THR A 356 -6.30 -17.93 5.51
C THR A 356 -6.23 -16.83 4.47
N ALA A 357 -6.96 -15.73 4.69
CA ALA A 357 -6.96 -14.58 3.79
C ALA A 357 -5.65 -13.81 3.87
N LEU A 358 -5.11 -13.60 5.08
CA LEU A 358 -3.81 -12.95 5.26
C LEU A 358 -2.67 -13.77 4.61
N LYS A 359 -2.67 -15.10 4.79
CA LYS A 359 -1.68 -16.01 4.19
C LYS A 359 -1.77 -16.03 2.66
N ASP A 360 -2.97 -16.00 2.08
CA ASP A 360 -3.11 -15.88 0.62
C ASP A 360 -2.49 -14.57 0.11
N ILE A 361 -2.84 -13.44 0.73
CA ILE A 361 -2.36 -12.15 0.24
C ILE A 361 -0.85 -11.92 0.50
N LEU A 362 -0.29 -12.51 1.56
CA LEU A 362 1.16 -12.60 1.80
C LEU A 362 1.87 -13.40 0.70
N LYS A 363 1.35 -14.57 0.30
CA LYS A 363 1.91 -15.35 -0.81
C LYS A 363 1.90 -14.58 -2.13
N ARG A 364 0.83 -13.83 -2.40
CA ARG A 364 0.73 -12.99 -3.61
C ARG A 364 1.77 -11.87 -3.59
N SER A 365 1.98 -11.24 -2.43
CA SER A 365 2.97 -10.17 -2.26
C SER A 365 4.41 -10.62 -2.61
N TYR A 366 4.72 -11.90 -2.39
CA TYR A 366 6.04 -12.51 -2.63
C TYR A 366 6.49 -12.45 -4.10
N THR A 367 5.53 -12.35 -5.04
CA THR A 367 5.78 -12.21 -6.48
C THR A 367 5.29 -10.87 -7.04
N ALA A 368 4.72 -10.01 -6.20
CA ALA A 368 4.18 -8.72 -6.61
C ALA A 368 5.30 -7.74 -6.99
N ARG A 369 4.95 -6.77 -7.82
CA ARG A 369 5.87 -5.69 -8.25
C ARG A 369 5.79 -4.52 -7.30
N SER A 370 6.90 -3.83 -7.07
CA SER A 370 6.93 -2.58 -6.32
C SER A 370 7.29 -1.40 -7.22
N ASN A 371 6.74 -0.22 -6.89
CA ASN A 371 7.19 1.05 -7.46
C ASN A 371 8.58 1.46 -6.97
N PHE A 372 9.08 0.82 -5.91
CA PHE A 372 10.32 1.18 -5.23
C PHE A 372 11.34 0.05 -5.30
N ASN A 373 12.62 0.42 -5.42
CA ASN A 373 13.72 -0.55 -5.41
C ASN A 373 14.20 -0.82 -3.97
N TRP A 374 13.80 -1.96 -3.43
CA TRP A 374 14.14 -2.37 -2.06
C TRP A 374 15.45 -3.13 -1.93
N ASN A 375 16.14 -3.46 -3.04
CA ASN A 375 17.27 -4.39 -3.04
C ASN A 375 18.39 -4.03 -2.06
N LYS A 376 18.57 -2.75 -1.74
CA LYS A 376 19.54 -2.29 -0.73
C LYS A 376 19.24 -2.87 0.66
N TYR A 377 17.98 -2.87 1.06
CA TYR A 377 17.54 -3.22 2.41
C TYR A 377 16.95 -4.63 2.49
N LEU A 378 16.26 -5.07 1.44
CA LEU A 378 15.63 -6.38 1.34
C LEU A 378 15.82 -6.94 -0.07
N PRO A 379 16.73 -7.91 -0.26
CA PRO A 379 16.97 -8.50 -1.58
C PRO A 379 15.77 -9.31 -2.07
N PRO A 380 15.65 -9.54 -3.38
CA PRO A 380 14.61 -10.37 -3.95
C PRO A 380 14.57 -11.77 -3.34
N PRO A 381 13.39 -12.41 -3.28
CA PRO A 381 13.26 -13.74 -2.73
C PRO A 381 13.91 -14.80 -3.65
N TRP A 382 14.30 -15.93 -3.04
CA TRP A 382 14.89 -17.08 -3.72
C TRP A 382 14.03 -18.33 -3.49
N SER A 383 13.76 -19.07 -4.57
CA SER A 383 13.10 -20.36 -4.55
C SER A 383 14.08 -21.49 -4.89
N GLY A 384 13.87 -22.64 -4.26
CA GLY A 384 14.68 -23.84 -4.47
C GLY A 384 14.72 -24.70 -3.20
N ARG A 385 14.72 -26.03 -3.35
CA ARG A 385 15.00 -26.92 -2.24
C ARG A 385 16.49 -26.86 -1.93
N THR A 386 16.83 -26.62 -0.66
CA THR A 386 18.11 -27.07 -0.10
C THR A 386 18.13 -28.60 -0.19
N GLY A 387 18.55 -29.14 -1.33
CA GLY A 387 18.63 -30.58 -1.60
C GLY A 387 19.17 -30.92 -3.00
N GLU A 388 18.97 -30.05 -3.99
CA GLU A 388 19.46 -30.27 -5.36
C GLU A 388 20.88 -29.68 -5.47
N LYS A 389 21.89 -30.55 -5.32
CA LYS A 389 23.28 -30.23 -5.61
C LYS A 389 23.49 -30.37 -7.11
N THR A 390 24.18 -29.42 -7.73
CA THR A 390 24.76 -29.66 -9.06
C THR A 390 25.74 -30.83 -8.99
N SER A 391 26.13 -31.39 -10.13
CA SER A 391 27.21 -32.38 -10.23
C SER A 391 28.55 -31.91 -9.63
N GLN A 392 28.67 -30.62 -9.28
CA GLN A 392 29.83 -29.98 -8.67
C GLN A 392 29.63 -29.64 -7.17
N GLY A 393 28.49 -30.00 -6.57
CA GLY A 393 28.23 -29.81 -5.15
C GLY A 393 27.73 -28.41 -4.75
N GLU A 394 27.45 -27.55 -5.72
CA GLU A 394 26.97 -26.18 -5.50
C GLU A 394 25.43 -26.13 -5.44
N TRP A 395 24.88 -25.32 -4.54
CA TRP A 395 23.43 -25.18 -4.35
C TRP A 395 22.86 -24.20 -5.38
N THR A 396 21.90 -24.62 -6.21
CA THR A 396 21.22 -23.70 -7.14
C THR A 396 20.02 -23.03 -6.49
N LEU A 397 20.21 -21.85 -5.90
CA LEU A 397 19.11 -20.95 -5.53
C LEU A 397 18.61 -20.24 -6.80
N LYS A 398 17.32 -20.36 -7.12
CA LYS A 398 16.71 -19.65 -8.25
C LYS A 398 16.01 -18.39 -7.74
N LYS A 399 16.29 -17.25 -8.33
CA LYS A 399 15.55 -16.02 -8.03
C LYS A 399 14.08 -16.20 -8.39
N VAL A 400 13.18 -15.82 -7.48
CA VAL A 400 11.74 -15.92 -7.70
C VAL A 400 11.32 -14.92 -8.79
N GLY A 401 10.60 -15.40 -9.78
CA GLY A 401 10.07 -14.57 -10.86
C GLY A 401 9.03 -13.59 -10.33
N LEU A 402 8.98 -12.40 -10.92
CA LEU A 402 7.86 -11.48 -10.71
C LEU A 402 6.63 -12.04 -11.40
N SER A 403 5.46 -11.83 -10.79
CA SER A 403 4.19 -12.17 -11.41
C SER A 403 4.04 -11.40 -12.73
N ASN A 404 3.53 -12.10 -13.75
CA ASN A 404 3.07 -11.51 -15.00
C ASN A 404 1.62 -11.02 -14.88
N VAL A 405 0.96 -11.23 -13.73
CA VAL A 405 -0.39 -10.75 -13.47
C VAL A 405 -0.36 -9.22 -13.40
N THR A 406 -0.84 -8.60 -14.47
CA THR A 406 -1.04 -7.15 -14.60
C THR A 406 -2.48 -6.75 -14.33
N GLU A 407 -3.32 -7.71 -13.94
CA GLU A 407 -4.74 -7.54 -13.71
C GLU A 407 -5.08 -7.55 -12.22
N VAL A 408 -6.16 -6.87 -11.86
CA VAL A 408 -6.69 -6.89 -10.50
C VAL A 408 -7.12 -8.32 -10.19
N THR A 409 -6.61 -8.87 -9.11
CA THR A 409 -7.05 -10.17 -8.62
C THR A 409 -8.41 -10.02 -7.95
N LEU A 410 -9.39 -10.82 -8.34
CA LEU A 410 -10.69 -10.88 -7.68
C LEU A 410 -10.57 -11.43 -6.26
N ASN A 411 -11.37 -10.90 -5.35
CA ASN A 411 -11.38 -11.33 -3.95
C ASN A 411 -12.15 -12.66 -3.81
N PRO A 412 -11.47 -13.78 -3.46
CA PRO A 412 -12.13 -15.08 -3.33
C PRO A 412 -12.89 -15.23 -2.01
N TYR A 413 -12.86 -14.22 -1.14
CA TYR A 413 -13.49 -14.21 0.18
C TYR A 413 -14.75 -13.34 0.25
N VAL A 414 -15.23 -12.83 -0.90
CA VAL A 414 -16.53 -12.16 -0.97
C VAL A 414 -17.62 -13.16 -0.64
N LEU A 415 -18.52 -12.80 0.27
CA LEU A 415 -19.60 -13.68 0.69
C LEU A 415 -20.62 -13.84 -0.45
N GLU A 416 -21.08 -15.07 -0.69
CA GLU A 416 -22.12 -15.34 -1.69
C GLU A 416 -23.43 -14.59 -1.41
N GLN A 417 -23.72 -14.31 -0.14
CA GLN A 417 -24.90 -13.55 0.31
C GLN A 417 -24.66 -12.04 0.38
N SER A 418 -23.51 -11.55 -0.06
CA SER A 418 -23.24 -10.12 -0.13
C SER A 418 -24.20 -9.46 -1.13
N ASP A 419 -24.66 -8.24 -0.81
CA ASP A 419 -25.46 -7.42 -1.72
C ASP A 419 -24.72 -7.15 -3.05
N CYS A 420 -23.39 -7.27 -3.01
CA CYS A 420 -22.50 -7.18 -4.15
C CYS A 420 -21.49 -8.33 -4.16
N THR A 421 -21.43 -9.09 -5.25
CA THR A 421 -20.42 -10.14 -5.45
C THR A 421 -19.31 -9.75 -6.43
N PHE A 422 -19.54 -8.75 -7.29
CA PHE A 422 -18.58 -8.32 -8.33
C PHE A 422 -18.84 -6.89 -8.80
N GLY A 423 -17.77 -6.12 -9.06
CA GLY A 423 -17.83 -4.87 -9.82
C GLY A 423 -18.54 -3.67 -9.17
N CYS A 424 -19.00 -3.75 -7.92
CA CYS A 424 -19.74 -2.65 -7.31
C CYS A 424 -18.83 -1.51 -6.84
N GLU A 425 -19.47 -0.46 -6.34
CA GLU A 425 -18.77 0.75 -5.91
C GLU A 425 -17.65 0.46 -4.92
N GLY A 426 -16.49 1.05 -5.18
CA GLY A 426 -15.26 0.86 -4.42
C GLY A 426 -14.47 -0.39 -4.75
N HIS A 427 -14.99 -1.36 -5.50
CA HIS A 427 -14.22 -2.54 -5.91
C HIS A 427 -13.05 -2.14 -6.81
N LEU A 428 -11.94 -2.87 -6.72
CA LEU A 428 -10.83 -2.68 -7.65
C LEU A 428 -11.21 -3.16 -9.05
N CYS A 429 -10.81 -2.41 -10.06
CA CYS A 429 -11.07 -2.73 -11.47
C CYS A 429 -9.83 -2.50 -12.33
N ASN A 430 -9.70 -3.25 -13.41
CA ASN A 430 -8.60 -3.13 -14.39
C ASN A 430 -9.08 -2.59 -15.75
N ALA A 431 -10.39 -2.56 -15.97
CA ALA A 431 -11.05 -2.16 -17.21
C ALA A 431 -12.50 -1.76 -16.93
N ALA A 432 -13.14 -1.12 -17.92
CA ALA A 432 -14.49 -0.57 -17.77
C ALA A 432 -15.57 -1.65 -17.52
N ASP A 433 -15.36 -2.86 -18.02
CA ASP A 433 -16.19 -4.05 -17.78
C ASP A 433 -15.92 -4.74 -16.44
N GLY A 434 -14.95 -4.25 -15.66
CA GLY A 434 -14.71 -4.71 -14.30
C GLY A 434 -15.66 -4.09 -13.27
N CYS A 435 -16.62 -3.26 -13.70
CA CYS A 435 -17.57 -2.56 -12.84
C CYS A 435 -19.02 -2.77 -13.30
N GLU A 436 -19.97 -2.55 -12.39
CA GLU A 436 -21.40 -2.51 -12.73
C GLU A 436 -21.70 -1.45 -13.82
N PRO A 437 -22.72 -1.66 -14.66
CA PRO A 437 -22.94 -0.82 -15.86
C PRO A 437 -23.15 0.68 -15.59
N ASP A 438 -23.71 1.04 -14.45
CA ASP A 438 -23.92 2.42 -14.00
C ASP A 438 -22.68 3.05 -13.36
N LEU A 439 -21.66 2.22 -13.05
CA LEU A 439 -20.37 2.64 -12.52
C LEU A 439 -19.35 2.82 -13.64
N ILE A 440 -18.28 3.56 -13.32
CA ILE A 440 -17.11 3.72 -14.17
C ILE A 440 -15.87 3.17 -13.45
N CYS A 441 -15.06 2.39 -14.16
CA CYS A 441 -13.72 2.06 -13.69
C CYS A 441 -12.83 3.28 -13.83
N LYS A 442 -12.58 4.00 -12.72
CA LYS A 442 -11.75 5.20 -12.68
C LYS A 442 -10.63 5.02 -11.67
N ASN A 443 -9.40 5.25 -12.11
CA ASN A 443 -8.19 5.04 -11.31
C ASN A 443 -8.10 3.62 -10.72
N SER A 444 -8.57 2.61 -11.45
CA SER A 444 -8.64 1.21 -10.99
C SER A 444 -9.58 0.96 -9.79
N VAL A 445 -10.59 1.81 -9.62
CA VAL A 445 -11.66 1.63 -8.63
C VAL A 445 -12.99 1.89 -9.33
N CYS A 446 -14.00 1.04 -9.09
CA CYS A 446 -15.37 1.28 -9.54
C CYS A 446 -15.97 2.44 -8.76
N GLN A 447 -16.45 3.46 -9.46
CA GLN A 447 -16.96 4.69 -8.86
C GLN A 447 -18.25 5.11 -9.56
N GLN A 448 -19.12 5.81 -8.85
CA GLN A 448 -20.24 6.50 -9.47
C GLN A 448 -19.74 7.51 -10.49
N ASN A 449 -20.55 7.72 -11.53
CA ASN A 449 -20.27 8.77 -12.48
C ASN A 449 -20.50 10.15 -11.86
N ASP A 450 -19.53 11.06 -12.01
CA ASP A 450 -19.74 12.49 -11.71
C ASP A 450 -20.90 13.03 -12.56
N GLU A 451 -21.74 13.94 -12.06
CA GLU A 451 -22.87 14.50 -12.84
C GLU A 451 -22.43 15.09 -14.20
N SER A 452 -21.20 15.58 -14.29
CA SER A 452 -20.62 16.14 -15.52
C SER A 452 -19.95 15.11 -16.44
N GLN A 453 -19.79 13.86 -16.00
CA GLN A 453 -19.12 12.83 -16.78
C GLN A 453 -19.95 12.50 -18.04
N PRO A 454 -19.44 12.65 -19.26
CA PRO A 454 -20.22 12.36 -20.45
C PRO A 454 -20.38 10.86 -20.71
N GLY A 455 -21.38 10.52 -21.51
CA GLY A 455 -21.58 9.20 -22.10
C GLY A 455 -22.08 8.15 -21.12
N GLN A 456 -22.73 8.56 -20.04
CA GLN A 456 -23.36 7.71 -19.03
C GLN A 456 -24.63 7.06 -19.57
N ILE A 457 -25.21 6.11 -18.82
CA ILE A 457 -26.52 5.54 -19.16
C ILE A 457 -27.58 6.65 -19.27
N GLY A 458 -28.35 6.63 -20.36
CA GLY A 458 -29.38 7.62 -20.67
C GLY A 458 -28.88 8.80 -21.51
N ASP A 459 -27.57 9.06 -21.57
CA ASP A 459 -27.02 10.16 -22.36
C ASP A 459 -27.29 9.97 -23.85
N ARG A 460 -27.55 11.08 -24.55
CA ARG A 460 -27.68 11.07 -26.00
C ARG A 460 -26.34 10.71 -26.66
N CYS A 461 -26.37 9.70 -27.53
CA CYS A 461 -25.20 9.24 -28.26
C CYS A 461 -25.36 9.35 -29.78
N ASP A 462 -24.26 9.67 -30.45
CA ASP A 462 -24.13 9.72 -31.91
C ASP A 462 -22.65 9.56 -32.31
N SER A 463 -22.31 9.86 -33.57
CA SER A 463 -20.93 9.75 -34.05
C SER A 463 -19.95 10.76 -33.42
N LYS A 464 -20.46 11.78 -32.71
CA LYS A 464 -19.66 12.83 -32.03
C LYS A 464 -19.75 12.72 -30.51
N LYS A 465 -20.87 12.23 -29.98
CA LYS A 465 -21.08 11.94 -28.56
C LYS A 465 -21.05 10.43 -28.34
N ILE A 466 -19.87 9.91 -28.00
CA ILE A 466 -19.69 8.48 -27.75
C ILE A 466 -20.09 8.14 -26.31
N CYS A 467 -20.61 6.92 -26.12
CA CYS A 467 -20.82 6.37 -24.78
C CYS A 467 -19.50 5.93 -24.14
N GLN A 468 -19.52 5.79 -22.81
CA GLN A 468 -18.46 5.15 -22.04
C GLN A 468 -18.09 3.78 -22.59
N ALA A 469 -16.87 3.36 -22.27
CA ALA A 469 -16.23 2.21 -22.92
C ALA A 469 -17.02 0.90 -22.74
N HIS A 470 -17.69 0.73 -21.60
CA HIS A 470 -18.53 -0.43 -21.27
C HIS A 470 -20.01 -0.27 -21.70
N LEU A 471 -20.38 0.84 -22.32
CA LEU A 471 -21.74 1.14 -22.75
C LEU A 471 -21.91 1.11 -24.27
N SER A 472 -23.14 0.82 -24.69
CA SER A 472 -23.52 0.74 -26.11
C SER A 472 -24.43 1.89 -26.50
N CYS A 473 -24.22 2.43 -27.70
CA CYS A 473 -25.12 3.44 -28.26
C CYS A 473 -26.28 2.73 -28.98
N SER A 474 -27.47 2.82 -28.43
CA SER A 474 -28.69 2.16 -28.93
C SER A 474 -29.83 3.17 -28.96
N ARG A 475 -30.50 3.28 -30.12
CA ARG A 475 -31.59 4.25 -30.34
C ARG A 475 -31.21 5.71 -30.01
N GLY A 476 -29.94 6.07 -30.23
CA GLY A 476 -29.42 7.41 -29.94
C GLY A 476 -29.23 7.70 -28.46
N GLN A 477 -29.27 6.69 -27.59
CA GLN A 477 -28.96 6.78 -26.16
C GLN A 477 -27.90 5.77 -25.75
N CYS A 478 -27.08 6.16 -24.79
CA CYS A 478 -26.17 5.25 -24.11
C CYS A 478 -26.98 4.32 -23.20
N GLN A 479 -26.80 3.03 -23.42
CA GLN A 479 -27.50 1.99 -22.68
C GLN A 479 -26.47 0.99 -22.18
N ALA A 480 -26.78 0.37 -21.03
CA ALA A 480 -26.07 -0.82 -20.58
C ALA A 480 -25.95 -1.80 -21.75
N CYS A 481 -24.80 -2.45 -21.87
CA CYS A 481 -24.70 -3.51 -22.86
C CYS A 481 -25.79 -4.55 -22.54
N VAL A 482 -26.45 -5.06 -23.58
CA VAL A 482 -27.44 -6.12 -23.42
C VAL A 482 -26.85 -7.36 -24.08
N ALA A 483 -27.04 -8.50 -23.43
CA ALA A 483 -26.74 -9.79 -24.01
C ALA A 483 -27.25 -9.89 -25.46
N ARG A 484 -26.36 -10.05 -26.44
CA ARG A 484 -26.75 -10.24 -27.84
C ARG A 484 -26.73 -11.72 -28.21
N PRO A 485 -27.86 -12.36 -28.56
CA PRO A 485 -27.84 -13.72 -29.08
C PRO A 485 -26.78 -13.85 -30.19
N SER A 486 -25.94 -14.89 -30.11
CA SER A 486 -24.90 -15.12 -31.11
C SER A 486 -25.55 -15.22 -32.50
N ILE A 487 -25.08 -14.39 -33.44
CA ILE A 487 -25.44 -14.56 -34.85
C ILE A 487 -24.79 -15.86 -35.29
N GLN A 488 -25.60 -16.90 -35.45
CA GLN A 488 -25.18 -18.17 -36.02
C GLN A 488 -24.50 -17.89 -37.36
N PRO A 489 -23.30 -18.45 -37.64
CA PRO A 489 -22.73 -18.36 -38.97
C PRO A 489 -23.76 -18.90 -39.96
N LYS A 490 -24.04 -18.14 -41.02
CA LYS A 490 -24.86 -18.67 -42.13
C LYS A 490 -24.23 -19.98 -42.57
N GLU A 491 -24.94 -21.08 -42.39
CA GLU A 491 -24.53 -22.36 -42.98
C GLU A 491 -24.19 -22.11 -44.45
N PRO A 492 -22.98 -22.46 -44.92
CA PRO A 492 -22.74 -22.45 -46.34
C PRO A 492 -23.74 -23.41 -46.97
N ARG A 493 -24.55 -22.90 -47.90
CA ARG A 493 -25.54 -23.67 -48.67
C ARG A 493 -24.94 -25.04 -49.03
N ARG A 494 -25.52 -26.10 -48.48
CA ARG A 494 -25.16 -27.49 -48.79
C ARG A 494 -25.10 -27.63 -50.31
N LYS A 495 -23.94 -28.00 -50.85
CA LYS A 495 -23.88 -28.60 -52.18
C LYS A 495 -24.66 -29.93 -52.10
N PRO A 496 -25.50 -30.27 -53.08
CA PRO A 496 -26.30 -31.49 -53.05
C PRO A 496 -25.38 -32.71 -52.91
N SER A 497 -25.62 -33.50 -51.87
CA SER A 497 -24.90 -34.73 -51.58
C SER A 497 -25.25 -35.81 -52.59
N ILE A 498 -24.23 -36.50 -53.07
CA ILE A 498 -24.34 -37.73 -53.86
C ILE A 498 -25.09 -38.79 -53.01
N PRO A 499 -26.08 -39.51 -53.55
CA PRO A 499 -26.78 -40.56 -52.82
C PRO A 499 -25.81 -41.66 -52.36
N GLY A 500 -25.74 -41.91 -51.04
CA GLY A 500 -25.01 -43.04 -50.47
C GLY A 500 -23.82 -42.71 -49.56
N HIS A 501 -23.46 -41.44 -49.35
CA HIS A 501 -22.37 -41.09 -48.43
C HIS A 501 -22.91 -40.52 -47.11
N VAL A 502 -22.77 -41.30 -46.03
CA VAL A 502 -23.08 -40.89 -44.65
C VAL A 502 -21.98 -39.89 -44.21
N PRO A 503 -22.30 -38.64 -43.84
CA PRO A 503 -21.30 -37.73 -43.34
C PRO A 503 -20.77 -38.24 -41.99
N SER A 504 -19.46 -38.38 -41.88
CA SER A 504 -18.80 -38.55 -40.57
C SER A 504 -19.08 -37.30 -39.73
N GLU A 505 -19.86 -37.45 -38.66
CA GLU A 505 -19.90 -36.47 -37.57
C GLU A 505 -18.50 -36.40 -36.97
N ASP A 506 -17.74 -35.35 -37.29
CA ASP A 506 -16.53 -35.01 -36.55
C ASP A 506 -16.94 -34.07 -35.40
N PRO A 507 -17.00 -34.55 -34.13
CA PRO A 507 -17.42 -33.77 -32.98
C PRO A 507 -16.42 -32.67 -32.57
N ARG A 508 -15.43 -32.33 -33.42
CA ARG A 508 -14.37 -31.38 -33.11
C ARG A 508 -14.39 -30.09 -33.94
N ARG A 509 -15.28 -29.94 -34.92
CA ARG A 509 -15.16 -28.83 -35.90
C ARG A 509 -15.70 -27.46 -35.46
N ASN A 510 -16.32 -27.34 -34.28
CA ASN A 510 -16.80 -26.08 -33.70
C ASN A 510 -16.40 -25.94 -32.22
N LYS A 511 -15.16 -26.28 -31.84
CA LYS A 511 -14.69 -26.02 -30.46
C LYS A 511 -14.09 -24.62 -30.36
N VAL A 512 -14.90 -23.68 -29.89
CA VAL A 512 -14.39 -22.47 -29.22
C VAL A 512 -13.67 -22.93 -27.96
N VAL A 513 -12.39 -22.55 -27.82
CA VAL A 513 -11.56 -22.91 -26.67
C VAL A 513 -11.84 -21.90 -25.55
N ALA A 514 -12.06 -22.38 -24.32
CA ALA A 514 -12.22 -21.50 -23.16
C ALA A 514 -11.02 -20.55 -23.01
N ASN A 515 -11.30 -19.27 -22.76
CA ASN A 515 -10.32 -18.17 -22.61
C ASN A 515 -9.64 -17.68 -23.90
N ASP A 516 -10.22 -17.88 -25.09
CA ASP A 516 -9.71 -17.21 -26.31
C ASP A 516 -10.13 -15.73 -26.35
N PRO A 517 -9.18 -14.77 -26.31
CA PRO A 517 -9.44 -13.33 -26.23
C PRO A 517 -10.03 -12.70 -27.51
N ASN A 518 -10.42 -13.48 -28.51
CA ASN A 518 -10.87 -12.99 -29.82
C ASN A 518 -12.35 -13.26 -30.17
N ALA A 519 -13.21 -13.73 -29.24
CA ALA A 519 -14.62 -14.07 -29.56
C ALA A 519 -15.71 -13.82 -28.45
N SER A 520 -16.15 -12.55 -28.27
CA SER A 520 -17.52 -11.97 -27.93
C SER A 520 -18.47 -12.39 -26.72
N CYS A 521 -19.56 -11.61 -26.38
CA CYS A 521 -19.87 -11.03 -25.02
C CYS A 521 -21.36 -10.67 -24.51
N HIS A 522 -21.77 -10.68 -23.17
CA HIS A 522 -23.09 -10.29 -22.45
C HIS A 522 -22.99 -9.64 -20.99
N THR A 523 -24.10 -9.23 -20.29
CA THR A 523 -24.17 -8.43 -19.00
C THR A 523 -24.94 -9.00 -17.77
N ASP A 524 -24.67 -8.46 -16.56
CA ASP A 524 -24.90 -9.03 -15.20
C ASP A 524 -26.18 -8.57 -14.43
N ASP A 525 -27.40 -8.81 -14.92
CA ASP A 525 -28.64 -8.60 -14.13
C ASP A 525 -29.00 -9.86 -13.29
N LEU A 526 -29.37 -9.69 -12.00
CA LEU A 526 -29.76 -10.71 -11.02
C LEU A 526 -30.80 -11.71 -11.55
N LEU A 527 -31.79 -11.25 -12.33
CA LEU A 527 -32.79 -12.13 -12.94
C LEU A 527 -32.16 -13.15 -13.91
N THR A 528 -31.06 -12.75 -14.55
CA THR A 528 -30.30 -13.56 -15.50
C THR A 528 -29.51 -14.64 -14.77
N LEU A 529 -28.91 -14.31 -13.62
CA LEU A 529 -28.13 -15.25 -12.79
C LEU A 529 -29.00 -16.38 -12.18
N PHE A 530 -30.22 -16.08 -11.72
CA PHE A 530 -31.12 -17.11 -11.18
C PHE A 530 -31.66 -18.08 -12.23
N THR A 531 -31.91 -17.59 -13.45
CA THR A 531 -32.37 -18.43 -14.58
C THR A 531 -31.30 -19.45 -15.01
N LEU A 532 -30.02 -19.15 -14.75
CA LEU A 532 -28.86 -19.97 -15.11
C LEU A 532 -28.51 -21.00 -14.03
N ALA A 533 -28.82 -20.72 -12.76
CA ALA A 533 -28.61 -21.64 -11.65
C ALA A 533 -29.64 -22.80 -11.62
N GLU A 534 -30.87 -22.57 -12.09
CA GLU A 534 -31.93 -23.59 -12.10
C GLU A 534 -31.77 -24.69 -13.18
N THR A 535 -30.94 -24.48 -14.20
CA THR A 535 -30.89 -25.36 -15.39
C THR A 535 -29.89 -26.53 -15.34
N LYS A 536 -29.07 -26.72 -14.29
CA LYS A 536 -28.09 -27.85 -14.16
C LYS A 536 -27.21 -28.15 -15.39
N ILE A 537 -27.03 -27.20 -16.31
CA ILE A 537 -26.05 -27.26 -17.40
C ILE A 537 -24.76 -26.58 -16.92
N ALA A 538 -23.97 -27.31 -16.13
CA ALA A 538 -22.70 -26.82 -15.56
C ALA A 538 -21.49 -26.97 -16.52
N SER A 539 -21.65 -26.70 -17.83
CA SER A 539 -20.49 -26.75 -18.77
C SER A 539 -20.53 -25.72 -19.90
N GLU A 540 -21.38 -24.68 -19.82
CA GLU A 540 -21.41 -23.61 -20.82
C GLU A 540 -21.19 -22.28 -20.10
N MET A 541 -19.95 -21.75 -20.20
CA MET A 541 -19.59 -20.46 -19.60
C MET A 541 -20.29 -19.32 -20.31
N LEU A 542 -20.82 -18.42 -19.49
CA LEU A 542 -21.68 -17.30 -19.84
C LEU A 542 -20.87 -16.09 -20.32
N PRO A 543 -21.41 -15.23 -21.21
CA PRO A 543 -20.58 -14.31 -22.02
C PRO A 543 -20.38 -12.94 -21.34
N ILE A 544 -19.20 -12.31 -21.50
CA ILE A 544 -18.83 -11.01 -20.88
C ILE A 544 -18.72 -9.89 -21.90
N CYS A 545 -19.41 -8.74 -21.75
CA CYS A 545 -19.31 -7.45 -22.48
C CYS A 545 -17.91 -6.80 -22.53
N LEU A 546 -16.97 -7.42 -23.25
CA LEU A 546 -15.68 -6.80 -23.56
C LEU A 546 -15.90 -5.50 -24.35
N SER A 547 -15.38 -4.41 -23.82
CA SER A 547 -15.21 -3.17 -24.59
C SER A 547 -14.37 -3.46 -25.83
N PRO A 548 -14.70 -2.90 -27.02
CA PRO A 548 -13.82 -2.98 -28.18
C PRO A 548 -12.41 -2.51 -27.77
N LYS A 549 -11.38 -3.34 -28.00
CA LYS A 549 -9.99 -2.99 -27.68
C LYS A 549 -9.67 -1.59 -28.19
N GLY A 550 -9.34 -0.67 -27.28
CA GLY A 550 -8.96 0.71 -27.59
C GLY A 550 -10.08 1.75 -27.50
N ARG A 551 -11.30 1.40 -27.06
CA ARG A 551 -12.34 2.40 -26.80
C ARG A 551 -12.14 3.05 -25.43
N SER A 552 -11.70 4.31 -25.42
CA SER A 552 -11.55 5.10 -24.20
C SER A 552 -12.86 5.76 -23.76
N ASN A 553 -12.95 6.11 -22.47
CA ASN A 553 -14.07 6.88 -21.94
C ASN A 553 -14.11 8.29 -22.58
N PRO A 554 -15.31 8.83 -22.87
CA PRO A 554 -15.46 10.22 -23.29
C PRO A 554 -15.11 11.18 -22.16
N CYS A 555 -14.73 12.41 -22.51
CA CYS A 555 -14.37 13.44 -21.54
C CYS A 555 -14.68 14.84 -22.08
N GLU A 556 -14.83 15.80 -21.17
CA GLU A 556 -14.92 17.23 -21.50
C GLU A 556 -13.77 18.01 -20.86
N ASN A 557 -13.23 17.49 -19.76
CA ASN A 557 -12.11 18.05 -19.02
C ASN A 557 -11.23 16.91 -18.46
N PRO A 558 -10.04 17.21 -17.93
CA PRO A 558 -9.12 16.19 -17.41
C PRO A 558 -9.62 15.39 -16.20
N THR A 559 -10.59 15.89 -15.41
CA THR A 559 -11.08 15.15 -14.23
C THR A 559 -11.96 13.97 -14.60
N HIS A 560 -12.44 13.90 -15.85
CA HIS A 560 -13.22 12.77 -16.39
C HIS A 560 -12.34 11.56 -16.76
N CYS A 561 -11.01 11.70 -16.69
CA CYS A 561 -10.06 10.67 -17.10
C CYS A 561 -9.28 10.10 -15.92
N ASP A 562 -8.71 8.91 -16.11
CA ASP A 562 -7.76 8.30 -15.17
C ASP A 562 -6.49 9.14 -15.00
N ALA A 563 -5.73 8.87 -13.93
CA ALA A 563 -4.44 9.49 -13.58
C ALA A 563 -3.45 9.59 -14.73
N ASN A 564 -3.46 8.53 -15.52
CA ASN A 564 -2.55 8.27 -16.60
C ASN A 564 -3.18 8.57 -17.96
N HIS A 565 -4.30 9.29 -17.99
CA HIS A 565 -4.98 9.73 -19.19
C HIS A 565 -5.23 11.24 -19.13
N TYR A 566 -5.30 11.88 -20.29
CA TYR A 566 -5.72 13.27 -20.40
C TYR A 566 -6.85 13.41 -21.42
N CYS A 567 -7.68 14.43 -21.25
CA CYS A 567 -8.77 14.67 -22.19
C CYS A 567 -8.24 15.27 -23.50
N SER A 568 -8.43 14.57 -24.61
CA SER A 568 -8.05 15.02 -25.95
C SER A 568 -9.20 14.79 -26.91
N TRP A 569 -9.68 15.84 -27.58
CA TRP A 569 -10.73 15.74 -28.59
C TRP A 569 -11.98 14.98 -28.11
N GLY A 570 -12.35 15.16 -26.84
CA GLY A 570 -13.54 14.53 -26.26
C GLY A 570 -13.34 13.09 -25.77
N VAL A 571 -12.11 12.56 -25.78
CA VAL A 571 -11.79 11.20 -25.33
C VAL A 571 -10.57 11.14 -24.41
N CYS A 572 -10.62 10.26 -23.41
CA CYS A 572 -9.49 10.03 -22.51
C CYS A 572 -8.35 9.33 -23.26
N THR A 573 -7.23 10.03 -23.42
CA THR A 573 -6.07 9.54 -24.17
C THR A 573 -4.95 9.16 -23.21
N PRO A 574 -4.35 7.96 -23.32
CA PRO A 574 -3.26 7.53 -22.46
C PRO A 574 -2.06 8.48 -22.54
N CYS A 575 -1.43 8.70 -21.40
CA CYS A 575 -0.22 9.48 -21.28
C CYS A 575 1.02 8.70 -21.76
N THR A 576 1.86 9.36 -22.54
CA THR A 576 3.16 8.83 -22.98
C THR A 576 4.30 9.37 -22.12
N ALA A 577 5.49 8.78 -22.21
CA ALA A 577 6.70 9.28 -21.52
C ALA A 577 7.05 10.75 -21.87
N LYS A 578 6.56 11.27 -23.00
CA LYS A 578 6.75 12.67 -23.41
C LYS A 578 5.73 13.60 -22.79
N ASP A 579 4.63 13.07 -22.27
CA ASP A 579 3.55 13.85 -21.70
C ASP A 579 3.86 14.22 -20.26
N ALA A 580 3.69 15.50 -19.93
CA ALA A 580 3.70 15.94 -18.55
C ALA A 580 2.32 15.60 -17.95
N CYS A 581 2.14 14.34 -17.55
CA CYS A 581 0.95 13.85 -16.84
C CYS A 581 1.22 13.69 -15.35
N LEU A 582 0.24 13.22 -14.59
CA LEU A 582 0.29 13.14 -13.13
C LEU A 582 1.63 12.56 -12.61
N GLY A 583 2.27 13.26 -11.68
CA GLY A 583 3.58 12.90 -11.12
C GLY A 583 4.80 13.28 -11.97
N ALA A 584 4.63 13.63 -13.26
CA ALA A 584 5.73 14.09 -14.09
C ALA A 584 6.27 15.46 -13.62
N VAL A 585 7.53 15.75 -13.94
CA VAL A 585 8.08 17.11 -13.75
C VAL A 585 7.31 18.05 -14.66
N CYS A 586 6.81 19.15 -14.09
CA CYS A 586 6.11 20.15 -14.89
C CYS A 586 7.04 20.77 -15.94
N ARG A 587 6.47 21.11 -17.09
CA ARG A 587 7.16 21.97 -18.06
C ARG A 587 7.21 23.40 -17.51
N SER A 588 8.11 24.22 -18.05
CA SER A 588 8.42 25.59 -17.60
C SER A 588 7.24 26.56 -17.49
N ASN A 589 6.06 26.18 -18.00
CA ASN A 589 4.83 26.95 -17.94
C ASN A 589 3.89 26.59 -16.77
N ASN A 590 4.32 25.77 -15.80
CA ASN A 590 3.50 25.29 -14.67
C ASN A 590 2.17 24.61 -15.09
N LYS A 591 2.11 24.10 -16.32
CA LYS A 591 0.96 23.37 -16.84
C LYS A 591 1.34 21.92 -17.13
N CYS A 592 0.38 21.04 -16.91
CA CYS A 592 0.47 19.64 -17.27
C CYS A 592 -0.79 19.22 -18.04
N LYS A 593 -0.76 18.08 -18.72
CA LYS A 593 -1.89 17.61 -19.54
C LYS A 593 -3.07 17.12 -18.68
N THR A 594 -2.79 16.66 -17.47
CA THR A 594 -3.78 16.05 -16.56
C THR A 594 -4.29 17.01 -15.48
N GLY A 595 -3.82 18.26 -15.43
CA GLY A 595 -4.21 19.21 -14.37
C GLY A 595 -3.24 20.38 -14.22
N PHE A 596 -2.74 20.59 -13.00
CA PHE A 596 -1.90 21.74 -12.63
C PHE A 596 -0.57 21.30 -12.05
N CYS A 597 0.38 22.24 -11.96
CA CYS A 597 1.62 22.01 -11.23
C CYS A 597 1.44 22.30 -9.74
N ASN A 598 1.78 21.36 -8.86
CA ASN A 598 1.82 21.60 -7.43
C ASN A 598 3.05 22.42 -7.02
N SER A 599 3.12 22.80 -5.73
CA SER A 599 4.23 23.57 -5.15
C SER A 599 5.61 22.91 -5.30
N HIS A 600 5.65 21.62 -5.60
CA HIS A 600 6.89 20.85 -5.76
C HIS A 600 7.35 20.75 -7.21
N GLY A 601 6.66 21.39 -8.17
CA GLY A 601 7.03 21.34 -9.59
C GLY A 601 6.57 20.04 -10.27
N ARG A 602 5.54 19.38 -9.73
CA ARG A 602 5.02 18.10 -10.21
C ARG A 602 3.57 18.24 -10.66
N CYS A 603 3.21 17.51 -11.70
CA CYS A 603 1.86 17.48 -12.24
C CYS A 603 0.91 16.84 -11.21
N ASP A 604 -0.19 17.51 -10.92
CA ASP A 604 -1.18 17.16 -9.90
C ASP A 604 -2.60 17.26 -10.48
N TYR A 605 -3.56 16.60 -9.86
CA TYR A 605 -4.93 16.55 -10.34
C TYR A 605 -5.66 17.89 -10.21
N ALA A 606 -6.53 18.17 -11.17
CA ALA A 606 -7.50 19.24 -11.03
C ALA A 606 -8.57 18.83 -9.99
N GLY A 607 -8.86 19.70 -9.01
CA GLY A 607 -10.01 19.54 -8.11
C GLY A 607 -9.69 19.19 -6.65
N GLN A 608 -8.49 18.70 -6.33
CA GLN A 608 -8.08 18.52 -4.93
C GLN A 608 -7.94 19.90 -4.26
N LYS A 609 -8.64 20.11 -3.13
CA LYS A 609 -8.59 21.37 -2.38
C LYS A 609 -7.12 21.66 -2.03
N LYS A 610 -6.64 22.82 -2.44
CA LYS A 610 -5.32 23.32 -2.07
C LYS A 610 -5.19 23.35 -0.53
N ILE A 611 -4.53 22.36 0.06
CA ILE A 611 -3.91 22.54 1.38
C ILE A 611 -2.60 23.28 1.10
N VAL A 612 -2.68 24.61 1.01
CA VAL A 612 -1.47 25.42 0.89
C VAL A 612 -0.75 25.34 2.24
N SER A 613 0.25 24.47 2.33
CA SER A 613 1.17 24.37 3.46
C SER A 613 2.60 24.67 2.96
N GLY A 614 3.41 25.27 3.82
CA GLY A 614 4.79 25.67 3.51
C GLY A 614 5.04 27.19 3.41
N HIS A 615 6.32 27.57 3.45
CA HIS A 615 6.77 28.96 3.36
C HIS A 615 6.35 29.59 2.02
N GLY A 616 5.39 30.51 2.08
CA GLY A 616 4.80 31.18 0.91
C GLY A 616 3.27 31.03 0.80
N ALA A 617 2.68 30.07 1.52
CA ALA A 617 1.22 29.88 1.59
C ALA A 617 0.45 31.11 2.11
N SER A 618 1.12 31.92 2.94
CA SER A 618 0.58 33.08 3.63
C SER A 618 0.48 34.34 2.76
N GLY A 619 1.01 34.33 1.53
CA GLY A 619 0.96 35.49 0.64
C GLY A 619 -0.47 35.90 0.24
N ALA A 620 -1.41 34.95 0.24
CA ALA A 620 -2.79 35.17 -0.21
C ALA A 620 -3.80 35.44 0.91
N LYS A 621 -3.41 35.30 2.20
CA LYS A 621 -4.29 35.54 3.35
C LYS A 621 -3.78 36.71 4.19
N ARG A 622 -3.81 37.92 3.63
CA ARG A 622 -3.63 39.14 4.42
C ARG A 622 -4.85 39.30 5.36
N GLY A 623 -4.64 39.24 6.67
CA GLY A 623 -5.55 39.85 7.65
C GLY A 623 -6.55 38.95 8.37
N LYS A 624 -6.40 37.62 8.38
CA LYS A 624 -7.17 36.76 9.31
C LYS A 624 -6.27 36.23 10.43
N PRO A 625 -6.64 36.44 11.71
CA PRO A 625 -5.89 35.90 12.83
C PRO A 625 -5.87 34.36 12.76
N ILE A 626 -4.70 33.77 12.98
CA ILE A 626 -4.55 32.32 13.14
C ILE A 626 -5.02 31.99 14.56
N PRO A 627 -6.02 31.10 14.75
CA PRO A 627 -6.46 30.70 16.08
C PRO A 627 -5.27 30.19 16.91
N GLY A 628 -5.03 30.79 18.08
CA GLY A 628 -3.93 30.43 18.98
C GLY A 628 -2.63 31.23 18.84
N VAL A 629 -2.51 32.15 17.86
CA VAL A 629 -1.32 33.02 17.72
C VAL A 629 -1.63 34.45 18.18
N PRO A 630 -0.91 34.99 19.18
CA PRO A 630 -1.10 36.38 19.63
C PRO A 630 -0.83 37.40 18.52
N LYS A 631 -1.64 38.47 18.51
CA LYS A 631 -1.56 39.57 17.54
C LYS A 631 -0.15 40.19 17.56
N GLY A 632 0.54 40.17 16.41
CA GLY A 632 1.91 40.71 16.28
C GLY A 632 3.04 39.67 16.20
N HIS A 633 2.76 38.38 16.44
CA HIS A 633 3.74 37.28 16.33
C HIS A 633 3.62 36.47 15.02
N GLU A 634 3.00 37.05 14.00
CA GLU A 634 2.66 36.40 12.73
C GLU A 634 3.86 36.29 11.75
N ARG A 635 5.04 36.83 12.10
CA ARG A 635 6.27 36.78 11.28
C ARG A 635 7.55 36.70 12.14
N GLY A 636 8.47 35.84 11.72
CA GLY A 636 9.80 35.61 12.32
C GLY A 636 9.97 34.19 12.86
N PRO A 637 11.21 33.67 13.04
CA PRO A 637 11.43 32.40 13.73
C PRO A 637 10.80 32.54 15.11
N ALA A 638 9.77 31.74 15.38
CA ALA A 638 9.12 31.74 16.68
C ALA A 638 10.20 31.35 17.71
N LYS A 639 10.64 32.32 18.52
CA LYS A 639 11.40 32.00 19.72
C LYS A 639 10.52 31.06 20.53
N VAL A 640 10.91 29.80 20.61
CA VAL A 640 10.33 28.82 21.50
C VAL A 640 10.30 29.47 22.89
N ARG A 641 9.10 29.62 23.47
CA ARG A 641 9.02 30.05 24.87
C ARG A 641 9.67 28.95 25.69
N SER A 642 10.60 29.32 26.57
CA SER A 642 11.22 28.43 27.55
C SER A 642 10.27 28.02 28.69
N GLU A 643 8.96 28.12 28.47
CA GLU A 643 7.92 27.87 29.47
C GLU A 643 7.00 26.78 28.93
N ALA A 644 6.81 25.71 29.70
CA ALA A 644 5.97 24.57 29.35
C ALA A 644 4.52 25.03 29.08
N MET A 645 4.05 24.92 27.82
CA MET A 645 2.64 25.15 27.53
C MET A 645 1.82 23.95 28.00
N LYS A 646 1.01 24.17 29.04
CA LYS A 646 -0.01 23.22 29.49
C LYS A 646 -1.15 23.21 28.47
N ILE A 647 -1.00 22.43 27.40
CA ILE A 647 -2.08 22.19 26.43
C ILE A 647 -3.07 21.24 27.09
N ASN A 648 -4.26 21.73 27.42
CA ASN A 648 -5.34 20.91 27.93
C ASN A 648 -5.95 20.13 26.76
N ILE A 649 -5.36 18.97 26.44
CA ILE A 649 -5.83 18.08 25.38
C ILE A 649 -7.12 17.41 25.90
N PRO A 650 -8.22 17.43 25.12
CA PRO A 650 -9.44 16.72 25.49
C PRO A 650 -9.10 15.27 25.81
N LYS A 651 -9.60 14.75 26.94
CA LYS A 651 -9.55 13.30 27.21
C LYS A 651 -10.15 12.60 26.00
N GLU A 652 -9.35 11.76 25.33
CA GLU A 652 -9.87 10.83 24.34
C GLU A 652 -10.99 10.04 25.03
N LYS A 653 -12.22 10.23 24.56
CA LYS A 653 -13.27 9.28 24.89
C LYS A 653 -12.86 7.98 24.20
N VAL A 654 -12.55 6.97 24.99
CA VAL A 654 -12.68 5.58 24.57
C VAL A 654 -14.05 5.49 23.92
N ALA A 655 -14.09 5.20 22.62
CA ALA A 655 -15.34 4.79 22.01
C ALA A 655 -15.71 3.48 22.71
N GLU A 656 -16.59 3.57 23.71
CA GLU A 656 -17.19 2.40 24.32
C GLU A 656 -17.81 1.59 23.20
N THR A 657 -17.26 0.40 22.94
CA THR A 657 -18.01 -0.68 22.31
C THR A 657 -19.30 -0.85 23.12
N ASN A 658 -20.43 -0.47 22.53
CA ASN A 658 -21.76 -0.49 23.14
C ASN A 658 -21.96 -1.72 24.02
N ARG A 659 -22.21 -1.49 25.31
CA ARG A 659 -22.72 -2.53 26.22
C ARG A 659 -24.08 -3.01 25.74
N PRO A 660 -24.42 -4.29 26.00
CA PRO A 660 -25.71 -4.86 25.61
C PRO A 660 -26.84 -4.16 26.37
N MET A 661 -27.87 -3.71 25.65
CA MET A 661 -29.15 -3.37 26.27
C MET A 661 -29.78 -4.67 26.77
N ALA A 662 -29.98 -4.75 28.09
CA ALA A 662 -30.85 -5.74 28.70
C ALA A 662 -32.29 -5.47 28.24
N THR A 663 -32.92 -6.49 27.69
CA THR A 663 -34.36 -6.56 27.44
C THR A 663 -35.13 -6.53 28.75
N ALA A 664 -36.12 -5.64 28.84
CA ALA A 664 -37.33 -5.83 29.64
C ALA A 664 -38.49 -6.10 28.68
#